data_AF-A0A1I0BFU8-F1
#
_entry.id   AF-A0A1I0BFU8-F1
#
_cell.length_a   1.000
_cell.length_b   1.000
_cell.length_c   1.000
_cell.angle_alpha   90.00
_cell.angle_beta   90.00
_cell.angle_gamma   90.00
#
_symmetry.space_group_name_H-M   'P 1'
#
loop_
_entity.id
_entity.type
_entity.pdbx_description
1 polymer ?
#
loop_
_entity_poly.entity_id
_entity_poly.type
_entity_poly.pdbx_seq_one_letter_code
_entity_poly.pdbx_strand_id
1 'polypeptide(L)'
;MSTTVSRSDTDGGPPGGAGRRRPSLKTVIVWTAVAIVGAVAWTVLALARGETVSALWILFAALSSYAIAYRFYAKFIARRVLQVDDRRATPAERLHNGIDFDVTDRRVLFGHHFAAIAGAGPLVGPVLAAQMGYLPGTIWIIVGVIFAGAVQDMTVLFFSMRRNGKSLGQMVREEIGIVGGIAALIAVFAIMIIILAVLALIVVNALAESPWGVFSIALTIPIALFMGVYLRTLRPGRVLEATAIGVVLLLAAVIGGGLIDDTGLGEALTLSKEWLVIALVVYGFVASVLPVWLLLTPRDYLSTFMKIGVIVLLAVGLLLARPVLQADAVSEFAREGTGPVFAGSLFPFVFITIACGALSGFHALISSGTTPKMVAKESQVRLIGYGGMLMESFVAISALIAAVVIDQGLYFAMNAPAGVTGGTAESAAAYVNGLGFDTTAQDLAAASAAIQEPSLVSRTGGAPTLAVGIANILSQAFGSGMAAFWYHFAIMFEALFILTAVDAGTRVGRFMLQDTIGNVWKRFGDLSWRPGNIMASAVVVALWGYILYVGVTDPLGGVNQLFPLFGIANQLLAAIALTLVTVLLIKHGKVKYAWVTGIPLAWDLIVTMTASWQKVFSADPRVGYFAQRQRYADAQAAGELLAPAQDADQMDRIIYNSTLNGVLQAVFALLVLVVVVNAVVVIARALRARGAVPTTEEPAVPSSIVEPSGLFATPEEKRAMAEQERLVGAGTRGHGTFTEEGPSR
;
A
#
# COMPACT_ATOMS: atom_id res chain seq x y z
N MET A 1 70.12 -9.63 -50.37
CA MET A 1 69.81 -9.84 -48.93
C MET A 1 69.28 -8.52 -48.38
N SER A 2 67.97 -8.42 -48.31
CA SER A 2 67.17 -7.25 -47.90
C SER A 2 65.93 -7.91 -47.27
N THR A 3 65.49 -7.64 -46.05
CA THR A 3 65.30 -6.37 -45.33
C THR A 3 65.14 -6.69 -43.83
N THR A 4 65.75 -5.91 -42.96
CA THR A 4 65.32 -5.79 -41.56
C THR A 4 65.31 -4.31 -41.22
N VAL A 5 64.11 -3.73 -41.11
CA VAL A 5 63.91 -2.37 -40.62
C VAL A 5 62.88 -2.45 -39.50
N SER A 6 63.33 -2.08 -38.31
CA SER A 6 62.48 -1.82 -37.15
C SER A 6 61.62 -0.58 -37.44
N ARG A 7 60.33 -0.68 -37.13
CA ARG A 7 59.46 0.48 -36.96
C ARG A 7 58.70 0.31 -35.65
N SER A 8 59.06 1.15 -34.69
CA SER A 8 58.20 1.60 -33.61
C SER A 8 57.00 2.33 -34.21
N ASP A 9 55.78 1.90 -33.87
CA ASP A 9 54.56 2.72 -33.71
C ASP A 9 53.35 1.80 -33.61
N THR A 10 52.90 1.51 -32.38
CA THR A 10 51.56 0.96 -32.11
C THR A 10 51.05 1.45 -30.75
N ASP A 11 50.64 2.73 -30.67
CA ASP A 11 49.65 3.18 -29.69
C ASP A 11 48.29 3.27 -30.39
N GLY A 12 47.63 2.10 -30.48
CA GLY A 12 46.25 1.96 -30.95
C GLY A 12 45.28 1.93 -29.77
N GLY A 13 45.06 3.08 -29.12
CA GLY A 13 43.95 3.25 -28.19
C GLY A 13 42.62 3.53 -28.93
N PRO A 14 41.47 3.00 -28.48
CA PRO A 14 40.19 3.22 -29.13
C PRO A 14 39.74 4.70 -29.03
N PRO A 15 39.01 5.22 -30.04
CA PRO A 15 38.70 6.64 -30.12
C PRO A 15 37.77 7.08 -28.97
N GLY A 16 38.17 8.18 -28.33
CA GLY A 16 37.54 8.75 -27.14
C GLY A 16 36.04 8.98 -27.30
N GLY A 17 35.27 8.38 -26.39
CA GLY A 17 33.89 8.75 -26.18
C GLY A 17 33.81 10.23 -25.80
N ALA A 18 32.98 10.99 -26.52
CA ALA A 18 32.69 12.38 -26.20
C ALA A 18 32.26 12.50 -24.73
N GLY A 19 33.19 12.95 -23.89
CA GLY A 19 32.93 13.26 -22.51
C GLY A 19 31.85 14.32 -22.45
N ARG A 20 30.65 13.96 -21.97
CA ARG A 20 29.62 14.93 -21.59
C ARG A 20 30.24 15.87 -20.56
N ARG A 21 30.72 17.04 -21.01
CA ARG A 21 31.17 18.14 -20.14
C ARG A 21 30.02 18.44 -19.17
N ARG A 22 30.29 18.34 -17.87
CA ARG A 22 29.34 18.79 -16.86
C ARG A 22 29.03 20.27 -17.12
N PRO A 23 27.76 20.70 -17.11
CA PRO A 23 27.43 22.11 -17.32
C PRO A 23 28.14 22.95 -16.26
N SER A 24 28.63 24.13 -16.66
CA SER A 24 29.31 25.04 -15.73
C SER A 24 28.34 25.46 -14.62
N LEU A 25 28.83 25.69 -13.39
CA LEU A 25 28.00 26.15 -12.27
C LEU A 25 27.22 27.43 -12.63
N LYS A 26 27.84 28.34 -13.40
CA LYS A 26 27.18 29.54 -13.93
C LYS A 26 26.01 29.18 -14.84
N THR A 27 26.19 28.22 -15.75
CA THR A 27 25.12 27.74 -16.64
C THR A 27 23.96 27.14 -15.83
N VAL A 28 24.25 26.33 -14.81
CA VAL A 28 23.21 25.76 -13.94
C VAL A 28 22.45 26.88 -13.22
N ILE A 29 23.14 27.81 -12.57
CA ILE A 29 22.51 28.93 -11.84
C ILE A 29 21.64 29.78 -12.78
N VAL A 30 22.14 30.16 -13.95
CA VAL A 30 21.40 30.98 -14.93
C VAL A 30 20.15 30.25 -15.41
N TRP A 31 20.26 28.98 -15.80
CA TRP A 31 19.09 28.23 -16.27
C TRP A 31 18.11 27.89 -15.15
N THR A 32 18.57 27.70 -13.92
CA THR A 32 17.70 27.61 -12.74
C THR A 32 16.95 28.91 -12.51
N ALA A 33 17.61 30.08 -12.60
CA ALA A 33 16.96 31.37 -12.45
C ALA A 33 15.93 31.63 -13.56
N VAL A 34 16.27 31.32 -14.82
CA VAL A 34 15.34 31.41 -15.96
C VAL A 34 14.14 30.48 -15.77
N ALA A 35 14.36 29.25 -15.30
CA ALA A 35 13.29 28.32 -15.00
C ALA A 35 12.38 28.81 -13.86
N ILE A 36 12.94 29.42 -12.81
CA ILE A 36 12.18 30.03 -11.71
C ILE A 36 11.35 31.20 -12.22
N VAL A 37 11.95 32.14 -12.98
CA VAL A 37 11.23 33.29 -13.54
C VAL A 37 10.13 32.84 -14.49
N GLY A 38 10.42 31.85 -15.35
CA GLY A 38 9.41 31.24 -16.24
C GLY A 38 8.29 30.58 -15.46
N ALA A 39 8.60 29.79 -14.43
CA ALA A 39 7.60 29.19 -13.57
C ALA A 39 6.71 30.25 -12.89
N VAL A 40 7.31 31.30 -12.31
CA VAL A 40 6.57 32.40 -11.69
C VAL A 40 5.67 33.12 -12.69
N ALA A 41 6.17 33.43 -13.89
CA ALA A 41 5.38 34.10 -14.94
C ALA A 41 4.19 33.25 -15.40
N TRP A 42 4.39 31.94 -15.60
CA TRP A 42 3.31 31.00 -15.92
C TRP A 42 2.33 30.84 -14.75
N THR A 43 2.80 30.84 -13.51
CA THR A 43 1.94 30.81 -12.31
C THR A 43 1.08 32.07 -12.22
N VAL A 44 1.65 33.26 -12.45
CA VAL A 44 0.87 34.52 -12.47
C VAL A 44 -0.16 34.50 -13.60
N LEU A 45 0.23 34.04 -14.80
CA LEU A 45 -0.69 33.95 -15.93
C LEU A 45 -1.85 32.98 -15.66
N ALA A 46 -1.58 31.85 -14.99
CA ALA A 46 -2.57 30.85 -14.63
C ALA A 46 -3.51 31.33 -13.51
N LEU A 47 -2.98 32.01 -12.48
CA LEU A 47 -3.78 32.45 -11.32
C LEU A 47 -4.54 33.77 -11.56
N ALA A 48 -4.10 34.62 -12.50
CA ALA A 48 -4.74 35.90 -12.77
C ALA A 48 -6.07 35.82 -13.53
N ARG A 49 -6.38 34.67 -14.15
CA ARG A 49 -7.56 34.52 -15.03
C ARG A 49 -8.83 34.03 -14.33
N GLY A 50 -8.74 33.65 -13.05
CA GLY A 50 -9.88 33.04 -12.35
C GLY A 50 -10.36 31.73 -12.99
N GLU A 51 -9.47 31.01 -13.70
CA GLU A 51 -9.83 29.77 -14.39
C GLU A 51 -10.19 28.67 -13.37
N THR A 52 -11.31 27.99 -13.60
CA THR A 52 -11.68 26.80 -12.83
C THR A 52 -10.66 25.69 -13.08
N VAL A 53 -10.06 25.15 -12.01
CA VAL A 53 -9.02 24.12 -12.13
C VAL A 53 -9.67 22.82 -12.59
N SER A 54 -9.31 22.36 -13.78
CA SER A 54 -9.67 21.02 -14.24
C SER A 54 -8.91 19.96 -13.46
N ALA A 55 -9.58 18.84 -13.16
CA ALA A 55 -8.95 17.65 -12.56
C ALA A 55 -7.73 17.14 -13.35
N LEU A 56 -7.67 17.43 -14.66
CA LEU A 56 -6.55 17.06 -15.52
C LEU A 56 -5.22 17.66 -15.09
N TRP A 57 -5.21 18.84 -14.47
CA TRP A 57 -3.98 19.46 -13.99
C TRP A 57 -3.34 18.65 -12.87
N ILE A 58 -4.15 18.16 -11.94
CA ILE A 58 -3.69 17.27 -10.86
C ILE A 58 -3.15 15.96 -11.46
N LEU A 59 -3.88 15.37 -12.40
CA LEU A 59 -3.50 14.13 -13.06
C LEU A 59 -2.15 14.23 -13.79
N PHE A 60 -1.98 15.25 -14.63
CA PHE A 60 -0.75 15.44 -15.40
C PHE A 60 0.43 15.88 -14.52
N ALA A 61 0.19 16.66 -13.47
CA ALA A 61 1.22 17.02 -12.49
C ALA A 61 1.76 15.76 -11.79
N ALA A 62 0.88 14.85 -11.37
CA ALA A 62 1.26 13.57 -10.77
C ALA A 62 2.06 12.71 -11.75
N LEU A 63 1.52 12.43 -12.95
CA LEU A 63 2.18 11.60 -13.96
C LEU A 63 3.56 12.13 -14.36
N SER A 64 3.69 13.44 -14.56
CA SER A 64 4.95 14.09 -14.91
C SER A 64 5.97 13.97 -13.77
N SER A 65 5.54 14.19 -12.53
CA SER A 65 6.39 14.08 -11.34
C SER A 65 6.88 12.65 -11.14
N TYR A 66 5.99 11.66 -11.30
CA TYR A 66 6.34 10.23 -11.18
C TYR A 66 7.31 9.79 -12.28
N ALA A 67 7.10 10.22 -13.52
CA ALA A 67 8.01 9.91 -14.62
C ALA A 67 9.42 10.47 -14.37
N ILE A 68 9.52 11.72 -13.91
CA ILE A 68 10.81 12.35 -13.55
C ILE A 68 11.46 11.62 -12.38
N ALA A 69 10.73 11.37 -11.30
CA ALA A 69 11.22 10.68 -10.12
C ALA A 69 11.74 9.27 -10.45
N TYR A 70 10.97 8.47 -11.19
CA TYR A 70 11.38 7.13 -11.61
C TYR A 70 12.61 7.15 -12.52
N ARG A 71 12.71 8.15 -13.41
CA ARG A 71 13.79 8.26 -14.39
C ARG A 71 15.11 8.69 -13.78
N PHE A 72 15.08 9.57 -12.79
CA PHE A 72 16.28 10.20 -12.21
C PHE A 72 16.52 9.76 -10.76
N TYR A 73 15.54 9.95 -9.87
CA TYR A 73 15.73 9.71 -8.44
C TYR A 73 15.78 8.22 -8.09
N ALA A 74 14.85 7.41 -8.57
CA ALA A 74 14.88 5.95 -8.37
C ALA A 74 16.16 5.31 -8.93
N LYS A 75 16.64 5.82 -10.07
CA LYS A 75 17.91 5.38 -10.69
C LYS A 75 19.13 5.81 -9.87
N PHE A 76 19.11 7.02 -9.30
CA PHE A 76 20.13 7.49 -8.37
C PHE A 76 20.18 6.61 -7.12
N ILE A 77 19.03 6.29 -6.52
CA ILE A 77 18.93 5.41 -5.35
C ILE A 77 19.50 4.03 -5.70
N ALA A 78 19.04 3.37 -6.77
CA ALA A 78 19.53 2.06 -7.18
C ALA A 78 21.07 2.03 -7.36
N ARG A 79 21.62 2.99 -8.10
CA ARG A 79 23.02 2.94 -8.57
C ARG A 79 24.04 3.56 -7.61
N ARG A 80 23.64 4.60 -6.89
CA ARG A 80 24.56 5.37 -6.01
C ARG A 80 24.34 5.05 -4.55
N VAL A 81 23.07 4.94 -4.12
CA VAL A 81 22.72 4.70 -2.71
C VAL A 81 22.78 3.21 -2.41
N LEU A 82 22.01 2.38 -3.10
CA LEU A 82 21.94 0.94 -2.82
C LEU A 82 23.08 0.15 -3.48
N GLN A 83 23.51 0.56 -4.67
CA GLN A 83 24.53 -0.17 -5.47
C GLN A 83 24.12 -1.63 -5.67
N VAL A 84 22.94 -1.80 -6.27
CA VAL A 84 22.40 -3.12 -6.66
C VAL A 84 23.39 -3.91 -7.52
N ASP A 85 23.51 -5.21 -7.26
CA ASP A 85 24.42 -6.12 -7.96
C ASP A 85 23.70 -7.38 -8.44
N ASP A 86 23.44 -7.46 -9.75
CA ASP A 86 22.73 -8.59 -10.39
C ASP A 86 23.59 -9.87 -10.51
N ARG A 87 24.87 -9.79 -10.13
CA ARG A 87 25.75 -10.96 -10.05
C ARG A 87 25.57 -11.72 -8.74
N ARG A 88 24.85 -11.16 -7.78
CA ARG A 88 24.55 -11.79 -6.48
C ARG A 88 23.24 -12.57 -6.54
N ALA A 89 23.27 -13.83 -6.11
CA ALA A 89 22.08 -14.66 -5.97
C ALA A 89 21.16 -14.08 -4.88
N THR A 90 19.88 -13.93 -5.21
CA THR A 90 18.84 -13.52 -4.27
C THR A 90 18.41 -14.72 -3.41
N PRO A 91 17.69 -14.50 -2.28
CA PRO A 91 17.19 -15.63 -1.49
C PRO A 91 16.16 -16.48 -2.26
N ALA A 92 15.47 -15.92 -3.25
CA ALA A 92 14.58 -16.68 -4.13
C ALA A 92 15.33 -17.79 -4.89
N GLU A 93 16.54 -17.47 -5.38
CA GLU A 93 17.41 -18.42 -6.07
C GLU A 93 18.10 -19.37 -5.08
N ARG A 94 18.64 -18.85 -3.98
CA ARG A 94 19.50 -19.62 -3.06
C ARG A 94 18.75 -20.60 -2.16
N LEU A 95 17.58 -20.21 -1.63
CA LEU A 95 16.83 -21.00 -0.65
C LEU A 95 15.74 -21.87 -1.30
N HIS A 96 15.40 -21.59 -2.56
CA HIS A 96 14.36 -22.19 -3.39
C HIS A 96 13.65 -23.41 -2.77
N ASN A 97 12.58 -23.15 -2.00
CA ASN A 97 11.86 -24.20 -1.26
C ASN A 97 10.51 -24.59 -1.89
N GLY A 98 10.12 -23.92 -2.99
CA GLY A 98 8.88 -24.19 -3.71
C GLY A 98 7.59 -23.87 -2.93
N ILE A 99 7.69 -23.25 -1.75
CA ILE A 99 6.56 -22.86 -0.89
C ILE A 99 6.52 -21.34 -0.76
N ASP A 100 7.54 -20.75 -0.14
CA ASP A 100 7.64 -19.32 0.18
C ASP A 100 8.80 -18.63 -0.54
N PHE A 101 9.83 -19.38 -0.97
CA PHE A 101 10.94 -18.91 -1.78
C PHE A 101 10.85 -19.51 -3.18
N ASP A 102 10.58 -18.66 -4.17
CA ASP A 102 10.44 -19.06 -5.57
C ASP A 102 10.82 -17.93 -6.52
N VAL A 103 11.71 -18.21 -7.49
CA VAL A 103 12.10 -17.21 -8.50
C VAL A 103 10.88 -16.91 -9.38
N THR A 104 10.35 -15.70 -9.24
CA THR A 104 9.11 -15.29 -9.90
C THR A 104 9.41 -14.31 -11.04
N ASP A 105 8.71 -14.44 -12.18
CA ASP A 105 8.82 -13.46 -13.27
C ASP A 105 8.54 -12.05 -12.75
N ARG A 106 9.44 -11.11 -13.05
CA ARG A 106 9.37 -9.73 -12.55
C ARG A 106 8.06 -9.00 -12.83
N ARG A 107 7.32 -9.34 -13.90
CA ARG A 107 6.03 -8.72 -14.23
C ARG A 107 4.93 -9.26 -13.32
N VAL A 108 4.96 -10.57 -13.08
CA VAL A 108 4.08 -11.24 -12.12
C VAL A 108 4.37 -10.73 -10.71
N LEU A 109 5.65 -10.63 -10.34
CA LEU A 109 6.06 -10.13 -9.03
C LEU A 109 5.77 -8.63 -8.85
N PHE A 110 5.93 -7.81 -9.89
CA PHE A 110 5.48 -6.42 -9.88
C PHE A 110 3.98 -6.34 -9.60
N GLY A 111 3.18 -7.16 -10.29
CA GLY A 111 1.74 -7.24 -10.05
C GLY A 111 1.41 -7.70 -8.64
N HIS A 112 2.01 -8.81 -8.18
CA HIS A 112 1.84 -9.30 -6.81
C HIS A 112 2.18 -8.22 -5.78
N HIS A 113 3.34 -7.58 -5.89
CA HIS A 113 3.76 -6.54 -4.97
C HIS A 113 2.82 -5.34 -5.01
N PHE A 114 2.51 -4.81 -6.20
CA PHE A 114 1.57 -3.71 -6.37
C PHE A 114 0.19 -4.05 -5.79
N ALA A 115 -0.34 -5.24 -6.06
CA ALA A 115 -1.64 -5.65 -5.56
C ALA A 115 -1.64 -5.82 -4.04
N ALA A 116 -0.56 -6.34 -3.46
CA ALA A 116 -0.41 -6.52 -2.02
C ALA A 116 -0.28 -5.18 -1.28
N ILE A 117 0.40 -4.19 -1.86
CA ILE A 117 0.58 -2.88 -1.23
C ILE A 117 -0.62 -1.94 -1.45
N ALA A 118 -1.27 -2.00 -2.63
CA ALA A 118 -2.44 -1.19 -2.97
C ALA A 118 -3.73 -1.81 -2.40
N GLY A 119 -3.91 -1.63 -1.09
CA GLY A 119 -5.12 -2.00 -0.34
C GLY A 119 -6.16 -0.87 -0.25
N ALA A 120 -6.88 -0.78 0.88
CA ALA A 120 -7.91 0.24 1.09
C ALA A 120 -7.35 1.65 1.29
N GLY A 121 -6.20 1.75 1.97
CA GLY A 121 -5.60 3.02 2.36
C GLY A 121 -5.43 4.06 1.24
N PRO A 122 -4.84 3.72 0.07
CA PRO A 122 -4.69 4.68 -1.03
C PRO A 122 -6.02 5.04 -1.71
N LEU A 123 -7.10 4.28 -1.48
CA LEU A 123 -8.42 4.57 -2.04
C LEU A 123 -9.23 5.45 -1.07
N VAL A 124 -9.36 4.99 0.16
CA VAL A 124 -10.19 5.60 1.20
C VAL A 124 -9.56 6.86 1.79
N GLY A 125 -8.25 6.83 2.09
CA GLY A 125 -7.55 7.93 2.77
C GLY A 125 -7.67 9.28 2.05
N PRO A 126 -7.35 9.36 0.75
CA PRO A 126 -7.52 10.59 -0.02
C PRO A 126 -8.96 11.09 -0.10
N VAL A 127 -9.93 10.17 -0.19
CA VAL A 127 -11.35 10.52 -0.22
C VAL A 127 -11.79 11.14 1.10
N LEU A 128 -11.41 10.55 2.23
CA LEU A 128 -11.72 11.12 3.55
C LEU A 128 -11.01 12.45 3.77
N ALA A 129 -9.79 12.60 3.27
CA ALA A 129 -9.02 13.84 3.37
C ALA A 129 -9.54 14.97 2.45
N ALA A 130 -10.41 14.66 1.47
CA ALA A 130 -10.96 15.66 0.56
C ALA A 130 -11.74 16.77 1.28
N GLN A 131 -12.28 16.53 2.48
CA GLN A 131 -12.88 17.57 3.32
C GLN A 131 -11.93 18.73 3.63
N MET A 132 -10.60 18.51 3.56
CA MET A 132 -9.57 19.54 3.81
C MET A 132 -9.22 20.35 2.55
N GLY A 133 -9.91 20.11 1.44
CA GLY A 133 -9.60 20.64 0.12
C GLY A 133 -8.63 19.76 -0.66
N TYR A 134 -8.53 20.01 -1.97
CA TYR A 134 -7.77 19.13 -2.87
C TYR A 134 -6.24 19.35 -2.80
N LEU A 135 -5.77 20.56 -2.46
CA LEU A 135 -4.37 20.96 -2.67
C LEU A 135 -3.40 20.32 -1.67
N PRO A 136 -3.66 20.33 -0.34
CA PRO A 136 -2.73 19.74 0.64
C PRO A 136 -2.55 18.24 0.42
N GLY A 137 -3.67 17.53 0.18
CA GLY A 137 -3.65 16.10 -0.12
C GLY A 137 -2.88 15.80 -1.40
N THR A 138 -3.13 16.55 -2.48
CA THR A 138 -2.39 16.39 -3.75
C THR A 138 -0.89 16.55 -3.58
N ILE A 139 -0.45 17.60 -2.87
CA ILE A 139 0.98 17.85 -2.63
C ILE A 139 1.59 16.69 -1.83
N TRP A 140 0.93 16.26 -0.76
CA TRP A 140 1.44 15.19 0.07
C TRP A 140 1.50 13.85 -0.66
N ILE A 141 0.48 13.49 -1.44
CA ILE A 141 0.48 12.25 -2.23
C ILE A 141 1.69 12.25 -3.18
N ILE A 142 1.91 13.32 -3.95
CA ILE A 142 2.97 13.38 -4.97
C ILE A 142 4.36 13.52 -4.34
N VAL A 143 4.54 14.44 -3.40
CA VAL A 143 5.86 14.71 -2.81
C VAL A 143 6.23 13.62 -1.80
N GLY A 144 5.26 13.20 -0.98
CA GLY A 144 5.42 12.13 0.01
C GLY A 144 5.81 10.82 -0.65
N VAL A 145 5.15 10.41 -1.74
CA VAL A 145 5.53 9.17 -2.43
C VAL A 145 6.95 9.24 -2.99
N ILE A 146 7.33 10.36 -3.63
CA ILE A 146 8.61 10.48 -4.33
C ILE A 146 9.78 10.44 -3.33
N PHE A 147 9.65 11.14 -2.21
CA PHE A 147 10.77 11.34 -1.29
C PHE A 147 10.72 10.46 -0.03
N ALA A 148 9.55 9.92 0.34
CA ALA A 148 9.37 9.08 1.52
C ALA A 148 8.93 7.66 1.14
N GLY A 149 7.70 7.47 0.64
CA GLY A 149 7.13 6.14 0.43
C GLY A 149 7.94 5.25 -0.50
N ALA A 150 8.20 5.71 -1.72
CA ALA A 150 8.91 4.91 -2.72
C ALA A 150 10.37 4.66 -2.34
N VAL A 151 10.96 5.58 -1.56
CA VAL A 151 12.29 5.44 -0.99
C VAL A 151 12.29 4.34 0.09
N GLN A 152 11.37 4.42 1.05
CA GLN A 152 11.23 3.42 2.10
C GLN A 152 11.03 2.04 1.51
N ASP A 153 10.05 1.89 0.61
CA ASP A 153 9.68 0.61 0.05
C ASP A 153 10.84 -0.06 -0.71
N MET A 154 11.49 0.69 -1.62
CA MET A 154 12.67 0.21 -2.35
C MET A 154 13.86 -0.16 -1.43
N THR A 155 14.10 0.64 -0.39
CA THR A 155 15.25 0.43 0.51
C THR A 155 15.01 -0.73 1.47
N VAL A 156 13.80 -0.86 2.02
CA VAL A 156 13.40 -2.00 2.87
C VAL A 156 13.47 -3.30 2.07
N LEU A 157 12.94 -3.31 0.84
CA LEU A 157 12.99 -4.47 -0.05
C LEU A 157 14.42 -4.95 -0.29
N PHE A 158 15.31 -4.02 -0.63
CA PHE A 158 16.71 -4.32 -0.86
C PHE A 158 17.41 -4.89 0.39
N PHE A 159 17.25 -4.25 1.54
CA PHE A 159 17.94 -4.66 2.76
C PHE A 159 17.39 -5.97 3.34
N SER A 160 16.08 -6.23 3.20
CA SER A 160 15.48 -7.50 3.58
C SER A 160 15.90 -8.64 2.65
N MET A 161 15.98 -8.40 1.34
CA MET A 161 16.47 -9.38 0.37
C MET A 161 17.88 -9.89 0.71
N ARG A 162 18.77 -8.98 1.12
CA ARG A 162 20.14 -9.30 1.57
C ARG A 162 20.20 -10.00 2.94
N ARG A 163 19.06 -10.17 3.60
CA ARG A 163 18.87 -10.83 4.90
C ARG A 163 17.83 -11.96 4.79
N ASN A 164 17.75 -12.64 3.65
CA ASN A 164 16.85 -13.77 3.42
C ASN A 164 15.35 -13.48 3.54
N GLY A 165 14.91 -12.24 3.31
CA GLY A 165 13.50 -11.87 3.45
C GLY A 165 13.02 -11.94 4.90
N LYS A 166 13.90 -11.61 5.87
CA LYS A 166 13.55 -11.47 7.28
C LYS A 166 12.58 -10.32 7.50
N SER A 167 11.65 -10.52 8.42
CA SER A 167 10.66 -9.50 8.78
C SER A 167 11.30 -8.24 9.36
N LEU A 168 10.55 -7.13 9.25
CA LEU A 168 10.97 -5.82 9.73
C LEU A 168 11.45 -5.84 11.20
N GLY A 169 10.65 -6.41 12.10
CA GLY A 169 10.98 -6.49 13.53
C GLY A 169 12.24 -7.31 13.80
N GLN A 170 12.44 -8.40 13.06
CA GLN A 170 13.64 -9.23 13.20
C GLN A 170 14.90 -8.49 12.75
N MET A 171 14.83 -7.75 11.63
CA MET A 171 15.95 -6.92 11.17
C MET A 171 16.28 -5.80 12.18
N VAL A 172 15.28 -5.16 12.79
CA VAL A 172 15.50 -4.18 13.86
C VAL A 172 16.23 -4.82 15.05
N ARG A 173 15.80 -6.01 15.48
CA ARG A 173 16.46 -6.74 16.58
C ARG A 173 17.93 -7.04 16.29
N GLU A 174 18.24 -7.47 15.08
CA GLU A 174 19.58 -7.86 14.67
C GLU A 174 20.51 -6.66 14.44
N GLU A 175 19.98 -5.52 13.97
CA GLU A 175 20.79 -4.40 13.50
C GLU A 175 20.86 -3.24 14.49
N ILE A 176 19.81 -3.03 15.28
CA ILE A 176 19.70 -1.96 16.28
C ILE A 176 19.94 -2.48 17.71
N GLY A 177 19.54 -3.73 18.00
CA GLY A 177 19.83 -4.42 19.26
C GLY A 177 18.59 -5.03 19.92
N ILE A 178 18.80 -5.76 21.02
CA ILE A 178 17.76 -6.60 21.64
C ILE A 178 16.58 -5.76 22.17
N VAL A 179 16.85 -4.66 22.88
CA VAL A 179 15.80 -3.82 23.49
C VAL A 179 14.91 -3.19 22.41
N GLY A 180 15.52 -2.48 21.46
CA GLY A 180 14.79 -1.93 20.30
C GLY A 180 14.12 -3.03 19.46
N GLY A 181 14.76 -4.18 19.35
CA GLY A 181 14.23 -5.36 18.66
C GLY A 181 12.94 -5.91 19.25
N ILE A 182 12.91 -6.13 20.56
CA ILE A 182 11.70 -6.62 21.26
C ILE A 182 10.57 -5.59 21.11
N ALA A 183 10.88 -4.30 21.31
CA ALA A 183 9.91 -3.23 21.13
C ALA A 183 9.33 -3.22 19.71
N ALA A 184 10.18 -3.35 18.69
CA ALA A 184 9.76 -3.42 17.30
C ALA A 184 8.96 -4.69 17.00
N LEU A 185 9.39 -5.88 17.43
CA LEU A 185 8.65 -7.12 17.19
C LEU A 185 7.23 -7.06 17.75
N ILE A 186 7.06 -6.55 18.97
CA ILE A 186 5.74 -6.37 19.61
C ILE A 186 4.92 -5.32 18.85
N ALA A 187 5.47 -4.12 18.63
CA ALA A 187 4.76 -3.01 18.00
C ALA A 187 4.32 -3.37 16.58
N VAL A 188 5.25 -3.86 15.74
CA VAL A 188 5.01 -4.20 14.34
C VAL A 188 3.95 -5.31 14.26
N PHE A 189 4.02 -6.34 15.11
CA PHE A 189 3.04 -7.43 15.12
C PHE A 189 1.64 -6.95 15.55
N ALA A 190 1.53 -6.21 16.66
CA ALA A 190 0.25 -5.69 17.13
C ALA A 190 -0.40 -4.73 16.13
N ILE A 191 0.38 -3.80 15.56
CA ILE A 191 -0.09 -2.85 14.55
C ILE A 191 -0.61 -3.59 13.31
N MET A 192 0.12 -4.60 12.84
CA MET A 192 -0.28 -5.38 11.67
C MET A 192 -1.60 -6.15 11.91
N ILE A 193 -1.82 -6.74 13.08
CA ILE A 193 -3.09 -7.41 13.41
C ILE A 193 -4.27 -6.42 13.35
N ILE A 194 -4.08 -5.21 13.88
CA ILE A 194 -5.10 -4.15 13.82
C ILE A 194 -5.36 -3.73 12.37
N ILE A 195 -4.30 -3.52 11.58
CA ILE A 195 -4.41 -3.14 10.16
C ILE A 195 -5.20 -4.20 9.39
N LEU A 196 -4.92 -5.49 9.57
CA LEU A 196 -5.63 -6.57 8.89
C LEU A 196 -7.12 -6.59 9.24
N ALA A 197 -7.47 -6.40 10.51
CA ALA A 197 -8.86 -6.36 10.94
C ALA A 197 -9.61 -5.16 10.34
N VAL A 198 -8.99 -3.97 10.31
CA VAL A 198 -9.57 -2.75 9.71
C VAL A 198 -9.78 -2.94 8.20
N LEU A 199 -8.79 -3.47 7.49
CA LEU A 199 -8.91 -3.75 6.05
C LEU A 199 -10.02 -4.77 5.76
N ALA A 200 -10.06 -5.87 6.53
CA ALA A 200 -11.08 -6.89 6.36
C ALA A 200 -12.50 -6.37 6.70
N LEU A 201 -12.65 -5.42 7.63
CA LEU A 201 -13.94 -4.79 7.91
C LEU A 201 -14.50 -4.05 6.69
N ILE A 202 -13.65 -3.34 5.95
CA ILE A 202 -14.07 -2.62 4.74
C ILE A 202 -14.59 -3.63 3.69
N VAL A 203 -13.94 -4.79 3.56
CA VAL A 203 -14.41 -5.87 2.68
C VAL A 203 -15.77 -6.40 3.15
N VAL A 204 -15.94 -6.67 4.45
CA VAL A 204 -17.24 -7.13 4.99
C VAL A 204 -18.34 -6.10 4.73
N ASN A 205 -18.10 -4.82 4.98
CA ASN A 205 -19.09 -3.77 4.74
C ASN A 205 -19.40 -3.56 3.25
N ALA A 206 -18.46 -3.86 2.35
CA ALA A 206 -18.66 -3.78 0.90
C ALA A 206 -19.41 -5.00 0.32
N LEU A 207 -19.29 -6.17 0.94
CA LEU A 207 -19.88 -7.43 0.44
C LEU A 207 -21.15 -7.85 1.17
N ALA A 208 -21.38 -7.33 2.38
CA ALA A 208 -22.61 -7.58 3.11
C ALA A 208 -23.80 -7.16 2.26
N GLU A 209 -24.78 -8.04 2.15
CA GLU A 209 -26.00 -7.81 1.38
C GLU A 209 -25.77 -7.62 -0.14
N SER A 210 -24.59 -7.98 -0.67
CA SER A 210 -24.27 -7.91 -2.10
C SER A 210 -23.94 -9.31 -2.66
N PRO A 211 -24.94 -10.06 -3.14
CA PRO A 211 -24.70 -11.41 -3.67
C PRO A 211 -23.87 -11.38 -4.96
N TRP A 212 -24.03 -10.34 -5.80
CA TRP A 212 -23.13 -10.05 -6.91
C TRP A 212 -21.67 -10.02 -6.45
N GLY A 213 -21.33 -9.17 -5.47
CA GLY A 213 -19.96 -9.00 -4.97
C GLY A 213 -19.37 -10.31 -4.43
N VAL A 214 -20.15 -11.03 -3.61
CA VAL A 214 -19.74 -12.32 -3.03
C VAL A 214 -19.43 -13.34 -4.13
N PHE A 215 -20.30 -13.47 -5.13
CA PHE A 215 -20.11 -14.42 -6.24
C PHE A 215 -18.86 -14.11 -7.07
N SER A 216 -18.71 -12.86 -7.51
CA SER A 216 -17.60 -12.45 -8.37
C SER A 216 -16.26 -12.60 -7.66
N ILE A 217 -16.18 -12.28 -6.36
CA ILE A 217 -14.96 -12.46 -5.56
C ILE A 217 -14.71 -13.95 -5.31
N ALA A 218 -15.72 -14.74 -4.99
CA ALA A 218 -15.56 -16.18 -4.76
C ALA A 218 -14.97 -16.89 -5.99
N LEU A 219 -15.42 -16.53 -7.20
CA LEU A 219 -14.89 -17.08 -8.45
C LEU A 219 -13.42 -16.71 -8.74
N THR A 220 -12.87 -15.66 -8.11
CA THR A 220 -11.43 -15.35 -8.26
C THR A 220 -10.54 -16.46 -7.70
N ILE A 221 -11.02 -17.23 -6.71
CA ILE A 221 -10.27 -18.33 -6.08
C ILE A 221 -10.02 -19.48 -7.07
N PRO A 222 -11.04 -20.12 -7.68
CA PRO A 222 -10.79 -21.18 -8.66
C PRO A 222 -10.05 -20.68 -9.90
N ILE A 223 -10.29 -19.44 -10.35
CA ILE A 223 -9.53 -18.85 -11.47
C ILE A 223 -8.04 -18.75 -11.12
N ALA A 224 -7.71 -18.26 -9.92
CA ALA A 224 -6.33 -18.17 -9.46
C ALA A 224 -5.66 -19.54 -9.31
N LEU A 225 -6.36 -20.53 -8.74
CA LEU A 225 -5.86 -21.91 -8.65
C LEU A 225 -5.55 -22.49 -10.03
N PHE A 226 -6.47 -22.29 -10.99
CA PHE A 226 -6.25 -22.68 -12.38
C PHE A 226 -5.01 -21.99 -12.98
N MET A 227 -4.89 -20.67 -12.83
CA MET A 227 -3.73 -19.91 -13.33
C MET A 227 -2.41 -20.38 -12.71
N GLY A 228 -2.40 -20.66 -11.40
CA GLY A 228 -1.21 -21.17 -10.70
C GLY A 228 -0.77 -22.53 -11.21
N VAL A 229 -1.71 -23.47 -11.36
CA VAL A 229 -1.43 -24.79 -11.96
C VAL A 229 -1.01 -24.64 -13.43
N TYR A 230 -1.69 -23.79 -14.19
CA TYR A 230 -1.39 -23.58 -15.61
C TYR A 230 0.04 -23.09 -15.84
N LEU A 231 0.49 -22.10 -15.06
CA LEU A 231 1.83 -21.53 -15.17
C LEU A 231 2.93 -22.45 -14.65
N ARG A 232 2.60 -23.40 -13.76
CA ARG A 232 3.59 -24.32 -13.18
C ARG A 232 3.70 -25.65 -13.90
N THR A 233 2.58 -26.23 -14.34
CA THR A 233 2.56 -27.61 -14.87
C THR A 233 2.10 -27.70 -16.33
N LEU A 234 1.08 -26.93 -16.75
CA LEU A 234 0.50 -27.08 -18.10
C LEU A 234 1.33 -26.38 -19.17
N ARG A 235 1.68 -25.11 -18.98
CA ARG A 235 2.50 -24.32 -19.91
C ARG A 235 3.45 -23.36 -19.18
N PRO A 236 4.58 -23.89 -18.64
CA PRO A 236 5.59 -23.08 -17.98
C PRO A 236 6.08 -21.90 -18.83
N GLY A 237 6.18 -20.72 -18.20
CA GLY A 237 6.68 -19.50 -18.85
C GLY A 237 5.68 -18.76 -19.75
N ARG A 238 4.50 -19.32 -20.07
CA ARG A 238 3.48 -18.66 -20.92
C ARG A 238 2.57 -17.71 -20.15
N VAL A 239 3.18 -16.70 -19.52
CA VAL A 239 2.51 -15.72 -18.66
C VAL A 239 1.35 -15.00 -19.37
N LEU A 240 1.52 -14.62 -20.64
CA LEU A 240 0.49 -13.88 -21.40
C LEU A 240 -0.76 -14.71 -21.68
N GLU A 241 -0.63 -16.02 -21.94
CA GLU A 241 -1.77 -16.92 -22.18
C GLU A 241 -2.62 -17.07 -20.92
N ALA A 242 -1.98 -17.39 -19.79
CA ALA A 242 -2.66 -17.50 -18.50
C ALA A 242 -3.33 -16.18 -18.09
N THR A 243 -2.66 -15.05 -18.38
CA THR A 243 -3.21 -13.71 -18.15
C THR A 243 -4.49 -13.48 -18.95
N ALA A 244 -4.47 -13.76 -20.25
CA ALA A 244 -5.63 -13.54 -21.11
C ALA A 244 -6.83 -14.40 -20.68
N ILE A 245 -6.60 -15.68 -20.36
CA ILE A 245 -7.63 -16.58 -19.85
C ILE A 245 -8.19 -16.07 -18.52
N GLY A 246 -7.30 -15.71 -17.58
CA GLY A 246 -7.69 -15.21 -16.27
C GLY A 246 -8.56 -13.96 -16.35
N VAL A 247 -8.16 -12.97 -17.17
CA VAL A 247 -8.92 -11.72 -17.37
C VAL A 247 -10.29 -12.01 -17.97
N VAL A 248 -10.38 -12.87 -19.00
CA VAL A 248 -11.67 -13.24 -19.61
C VAL A 248 -12.58 -13.93 -18.59
N LEU A 249 -12.06 -14.88 -17.81
CA LEU A 249 -12.84 -15.58 -16.78
C LEU A 249 -13.28 -14.63 -15.66
N LEU A 250 -12.45 -13.66 -15.30
CA LEU A 250 -12.80 -12.66 -14.30
C LEU A 250 -13.90 -11.72 -14.80
N LEU A 251 -13.80 -11.22 -16.03
CA LEU A 251 -14.88 -10.43 -16.64
C LEU A 251 -16.18 -11.24 -16.73
N ALA A 252 -16.10 -12.53 -17.10
CA ALA A 252 -17.26 -13.42 -17.08
C ALA A 252 -17.84 -13.62 -15.68
N ALA A 253 -17.00 -13.70 -14.64
CA ALA A 253 -17.44 -13.79 -13.24
C ALA A 253 -18.13 -12.51 -12.75
N VAL A 254 -17.67 -11.34 -13.21
CA VAL A 254 -18.32 -10.05 -12.92
C VAL A 254 -19.68 -9.95 -13.60
N ILE A 255 -19.74 -10.26 -14.90
CA ILE A 255 -21.00 -10.23 -15.67
C ILE A 255 -21.99 -11.27 -15.11
N GLY A 256 -21.52 -12.48 -14.82
CA GLY A 256 -22.33 -13.55 -14.24
C GLY A 256 -22.87 -13.20 -12.86
N GLY A 257 -22.12 -12.43 -12.06
CA GLY A 257 -22.59 -11.93 -10.75
C GLY A 257 -23.83 -11.05 -10.86
N GLY A 258 -23.90 -10.16 -11.86
CA GLY A 258 -25.09 -9.34 -12.08
C GLY A 258 -26.31 -10.13 -12.58
N LEU A 259 -26.10 -11.29 -13.23
CA LEU A 259 -27.18 -12.13 -13.74
C LEU A 259 -27.84 -12.99 -12.65
N ILE A 260 -27.16 -13.22 -11.53
CA ILE A 260 -27.66 -14.08 -10.45
C ILE A 260 -28.34 -13.31 -9.33
N ASP A 261 -28.27 -11.98 -9.34
CA ASP A 261 -28.74 -11.10 -8.26
C ASP A 261 -30.22 -11.38 -7.92
N ASP A 262 -31.06 -11.53 -8.96
CA ASP A 262 -32.50 -11.80 -8.85
C ASP A 262 -32.86 -13.31 -8.80
N THR A 263 -31.88 -14.19 -8.59
CA THR A 263 -32.10 -15.65 -8.60
C THR A 263 -32.08 -16.23 -7.18
N GLY A 264 -32.60 -17.46 -7.00
CA GLY A 264 -32.48 -18.16 -5.71
C GLY A 264 -31.03 -18.44 -5.27
N LEU A 265 -30.07 -18.38 -6.21
CA LEU A 265 -28.64 -18.39 -5.88
C LEU A 265 -28.18 -17.04 -5.33
N GLY A 266 -28.75 -15.93 -5.80
CA GLY A 266 -28.55 -14.59 -5.26
C GLY A 266 -28.95 -14.54 -3.79
N GLU A 267 -30.17 -14.96 -3.45
CA GLU A 267 -30.64 -15.02 -2.05
C GLU A 267 -29.70 -15.84 -1.15
N ALA A 268 -29.21 -16.98 -1.62
CA ALA A 268 -28.28 -17.83 -0.87
C ALA A 268 -26.89 -17.19 -0.67
N LEU A 269 -26.51 -16.24 -1.53
CA LEU A 269 -25.23 -15.51 -1.48
C LEU A 269 -25.35 -14.14 -0.81
N THR A 270 -26.55 -13.73 -0.40
CA THR A 270 -26.79 -12.56 0.45
C THR A 270 -26.40 -12.88 1.88
N LEU A 271 -25.08 -12.81 2.16
CA LEU A 271 -24.52 -13.19 3.45
C LEU A 271 -24.59 -12.05 4.47
N SER A 272 -24.90 -12.40 5.72
CA SER A 272 -24.79 -11.46 6.85
C SER A 272 -23.31 -11.12 7.12
N LYS A 273 -23.07 -9.99 7.79
CA LYS A 273 -21.72 -9.55 8.12
C LYS A 273 -20.96 -10.59 8.96
N GLU A 274 -21.63 -11.23 9.93
CA GLU A 274 -21.03 -12.26 10.78
C GLU A 274 -20.59 -13.49 10.00
N TRP A 275 -21.41 -13.94 9.04
CA TRP A 275 -21.05 -15.05 8.15
C TRP A 275 -19.88 -14.70 7.24
N LEU A 276 -19.83 -13.47 6.72
CA LEU A 276 -18.69 -12.98 5.94
C LEU A 276 -17.40 -12.95 6.77
N VAL A 277 -17.45 -12.57 8.05
CA VAL A 277 -16.29 -12.64 8.95
C VAL A 277 -15.76 -14.07 9.03
N ILE A 278 -16.64 -15.05 9.28
CA ILE A 278 -16.26 -16.47 9.36
C ILE A 278 -15.65 -16.93 8.03
N ALA A 279 -16.28 -16.59 6.90
CA ALA A 279 -15.79 -16.96 5.57
C ALA A 279 -14.40 -16.38 5.29
N LEU A 280 -14.17 -15.10 5.61
CA LEU A 280 -12.87 -14.45 5.45
C LEU A 280 -11.78 -15.03 6.36
N VAL A 281 -12.14 -15.41 7.60
CA VAL A 281 -11.22 -16.10 8.53
C VAL A 281 -10.81 -17.46 7.98
N VAL A 282 -11.76 -18.29 7.56
CA VAL A 282 -11.47 -19.60 6.96
C VAL A 282 -10.63 -19.45 5.71
N TYR A 283 -11.00 -18.50 4.85
CA TYR A 283 -10.28 -18.20 3.63
C TYR A 283 -8.84 -17.73 3.89
N GLY A 284 -8.64 -16.74 4.77
CA GLY A 284 -7.32 -16.20 5.11
C GLY A 284 -6.40 -17.25 5.72
N PHE A 285 -6.94 -18.19 6.51
CA PHE A 285 -6.19 -19.34 7.00
C PHE A 285 -5.70 -20.23 5.86
N VAL A 286 -6.60 -20.66 4.97
CA VAL A 286 -6.24 -21.49 3.81
C VAL A 286 -5.23 -20.79 2.92
N ALA A 287 -5.47 -19.51 2.59
CA ALA A 287 -4.61 -18.71 1.73
C ALA A 287 -3.22 -18.48 2.31
N SER A 288 -3.07 -18.35 3.63
CA SER A 288 -1.77 -18.21 4.31
C SER A 288 -0.94 -19.51 4.32
N VAL A 289 -1.61 -20.67 4.40
CA VAL A 289 -0.97 -21.99 4.49
C VAL A 289 -0.57 -22.54 3.12
N LEU A 290 -1.35 -22.27 2.06
CA LEU A 290 -1.06 -22.77 0.72
C LEU A 290 0.28 -22.23 0.16
N PRO A 291 0.93 -22.92 -0.78
CA PRO A 291 2.12 -22.40 -1.45
C PRO A 291 1.85 -21.06 -2.16
N VAL A 292 2.82 -20.15 -2.14
CA VAL A 292 2.69 -18.79 -2.70
C VAL A 292 2.31 -18.83 -4.18
N TRP A 293 2.92 -19.72 -4.96
CA TRP A 293 2.68 -19.86 -6.40
C TRP A 293 1.28 -20.42 -6.76
N LEU A 294 0.59 -21.08 -5.83
CA LEU A 294 -0.65 -21.79 -6.12
C LEU A 294 -1.87 -20.88 -6.08
N LEU A 295 -1.95 -20.02 -5.05
CA LEU A 295 -3.11 -19.14 -4.85
C LEU A 295 -2.71 -17.66 -4.81
N LEU A 296 -1.79 -17.29 -3.92
CA LEU A 296 -1.46 -15.88 -3.65
C LEU A 296 -0.93 -15.16 -4.90
N THR A 297 0.16 -15.65 -5.50
CA THR A 297 0.77 -14.98 -6.65
C THR A 297 -0.16 -14.92 -7.88
N PRO A 298 -0.84 -16.01 -8.29
CA PRO A 298 -1.77 -15.95 -9.42
C PRO A 298 -2.98 -15.05 -9.18
N ARG A 299 -3.54 -15.07 -7.97
CA ARG A 299 -4.69 -14.22 -7.61
C ARG A 299 -4.32 -12.75 -7.60
N ASP A 300 -3.19 -12.41 -6.99
CA ASP A 300 -2.73 -11.02 -6.89
C ASP A 300 -2.35 -10.48 -8.27
N TYR A 301 -1.76 -11.33 -9.10
CA TYR A 301 -1.47 -11.00 -10.49
C TYR A 301 -2.75 -10.83 -11.33
N LEU A 302 -3.76 -11.69 -11.15
CA LEU A 302 -5.06 -11.52 -11.80
C LEU A 302 -5.73 -10.21 -11.36
N SER A 303 -5.76 -9.95 -10.06
CA SER A 303 -6.28 -8.73 -9.45
C SER A 303 -5.57 -7.50 -10.05
N THR A 304 -4.24 -7.56 -10.25
CA THR A 304 -3.44 -6.50 -10.88
C THR A 304 -3.99 -6.03 -12.22
N PHE A 305 -4.47 -6.92 -13.08
CA PHE A 305 -5.03 -6.51 -14.38
C PHE A 305 -6.32 -5.74 -14.24
N MET A 306 -7.20 -6.15 -13.32
CA MET A 306 -8.35 -5.34 -12.96
C MET A 306 -7.89 -4.02 -12.37
N LYS A 307 -6.93 -4.06 -11.44
CA LYS A 307 -6.36 -2.88 -10.79
C LYS A 307 -5.95 -1.82 -11.82
N ILE A 308 -5.01 -2.18 -12.68
CA ILE A 308 -4.47 -1.31 -13.72
C ILE A 308 -5.56 -0.95 -14.75
N GLY A 309 -6.41 -1.90 -15.13
CA GLY A 309 -7.47 -1.69 -16.11
C GLY A 309 -8.48 -0.62 -15.68
N VAL A 310 -8.97 -0.67 -14.44
CA VAL A 310 -9.90 0.33 -13.90
C VAL A 310 -9.24 1.69 -13.75
N ILE A 311 -7.98 1.74 -13.30
CA ILE A 311 -7.26 3.01 -13.19
C ILE A 311 -7.06 3.64 -14.57
N VAL A 312 -6.70 2.83 -15.59
CA VAL A 312 -6.57 3.33 -16.97
C VAL A 312 -7.93 3.78 -17.49
N LEU A 313 -9.00 3.03 -17.25
CA LEU A 313 -10.36 3.42 -17.60
C LEU A 313 -10.75 4.75 -16.95
N LEU A 314 -10.44 4.93 -15.67
CA LEU A 314 -10.68 6.16 -14.93
C LEU A 314 -9.85 7.33 -15.49
N ALA A 315 -8.57 7.11 -15.81
CA ALA A 315 -7.71 8.13 -16.42
C ALA A 315 -8.24 8.55 -17.81
N VAL A 316 -8.69 7.60 -18.63
CA VAL A 316 -9.37 7.90 -19.91
C VAL A 316 -10.68 8.62 -19.66
N GLY A 317 -11.48 8.19 -18.69
CA GLY A 317 -12.72 8.83 -18.27
C GLY A 317 -12.50 10.30 -17.89
N LEU A 318 -11.46 10.60 -17.11
CA LEU A 318 -11.07 11.97 -16.77
C LEU A 318 -10.70 12.82 -17.99
N LEU A 319 -9.98 12.25 -18.96
CA LEU A 319 -9.61 12.96 -20.20
C LEU A 319 -10.82 13.29 -21.09
N LEU A 320 -11.83 12.43 -21.07
CA LEU A 320 -13.06 12.58 -21.84
C LEU A 320 -14.05 13.52 -21.13
N ALA A 321 -14.35 13.26 -19.85
CA ALA A 321 -15.30 14.03 -19.05
C ALA A 321 -14.78 15.44 -18.70
N ARG A 322 -13.46 15.59 -18.53
CA ARG A 322 -12.79 16.85 -18.16
C ARG A 322 -13.45 17.56 -16.97
N PRO A 323 -13.71 16.87 -15.85
CA PRO A 323 -14.47 17.44 -14.76
C PRO A 323 -13.72 18.62 -14.13
N VAL A 324 -14.52 19.58 -13.67
CA VAL A 324 -14.06 20.71 -12.88
C VAL A 324 -14.03 20.29 -11.41
N LEU A 325 -13.00 20.73 -10.68
CA LEU A 325 -12.92 20.51 -9.24
C LEU A 325 -14.01 21.32 -8.53
N GLN A 326 -14.82 20.65 -7.72
CA GLN A 326 -15.89 21.24 -6.91
C GLN A 326 -15.41 21.61 -5.51
N ALA A 327 -14.41 20.88 -4.99
CA ALA A 327 -13.81 21.20 -3.70
C ALA A 327 -12.88 22.41 -3.78
N ASP A 328 -12.82 23.19 -2.70
CA ASP A 328 -11.84 24.26 -2.54
C ASP A 328 -10.40 23.73 -2.54
N ALA A 329 -9.44 24.60 -2.89
CA ALA A 329 -8.03 24.28 -2.78
C ALA A 329 -7.64 23.91 -1.34
N VAL A 330 -8.10 24.72 -0.38
CA VAL A 330 -7.96 24.49 1.06
C VAL A 330 -9.26 24.94 1.71
N SER A 331 -9.97 24.03 2.36
CA SER A 331 -11.24 24.35 3.02
C SER A 331 -11.02 25.01 4.39
N GLU A 332 -12.07 25.61 4.96
CA GLU A 332 -12.05 26.12 6.34
C GLU A 332 -11.86 24.99 7.36
N PHE A 333 -12.43 23.81 7.10
CA PHE A 333 -12.23 22.61 7.93
C PHE A 333 -10.75 22.24 8.09
N ALA A 334 -9.93 22.48 7.07
CA ALA A 334 -8.48 22.23 7.14
C ALA A 334 -7.79 23.15 8.17
N ARG A 335 -8.29 24.38 8.35
CA ARG A 335 -7.72 25.37 9.26
C ARG A 335 -8.25 25.20 10.67
N GLU A 336 -9.57 25.05 10.81
CA GLU A 336 -10.26 25.00 12.09
C GLU A 336 -10.24 23.62 12.74
N GLY A 337 -10.08 22.56 11.95
CA GLY A 337 -10.10 21.18 12.41
C GLY A 337 -11.48 20.68 12.85
N THR A 338 -12.53 21.36 12.43
CA THR A 338 -13.94 21.09 12.74
C THR A 338 -14.64 20.21 11.69
N GLY A 339 -13.86 19.57 10.81
CA GLY A 339 -14.37 18.75 9.71
C GLY A 339 -15.34 17.64 10.16
N PRO A 340 -16.45 17.44 9.44
CA PRO A 340 -17.50 16.48 9.82
C PRO A 340 -17.13 15.02 9.53
N VAL A 341 -16.20 14.77 8.60
CA VAL A 341 -15.75 13.42 8.23
C VAL A 341 -14.79 12.88 9.29
N PHE A 342 -13.85 13.72 9.73
CA PHE A 342 -13.01 13.48 10.89
C PHE A 342 -12.55 14.79 11.50
N ALA A 343 -12.35 14.79 12.82
CA ALA A 343 -11.88 15.95 13.56
C ALA A 343 -10.35 16.07 13.54
N GLY A 344 -9.87 17.31 13.51
CA GLY A 344 -8.45 17.66 13.52
C GLY A 344 -8.04 18.58 12.37
N SER A 345 -7.11 19.49 12.63
CA SER A 345 -6.59 20.43 11.64
C SER A 345 -5.69 19.73 10.62
N LEU A 346 -5.37 20.44 9.53
CA LEU A 346 -4.54 19.93 8.42
C LEU A 346 -3.26 19.29 8.92
N PHE A 347 -2.50 19.97 9.78
CA PHE A 347 -1.32 19.40 10.40
C PHE A 347 -1.64 18.94 11.82
N PRO A 348 -1.41 17.65 12.17
CA PRO A 348 -0.72 16.62 11.38
C PRO A 348 -1.66 15.72 10.56
N PHE A 349 -2.98 15.87 10.67
CA PHE A 349 -3.92 14.82 10.28
C PHE A 349 -4.01 14.54 8.78
N VAL A 350 -3.75 15.49 7.88
CA VAL A 350 -3.75 15.19 6.43
C VAL A 350 -2.69 14.13 6.08
N PHE A 351 -1.54 14.18 6.74
CA PHE A 351 -0.42 13.25 6.54
C PHE A 351 -0.67 11.87 7.16
N ILE A 352 -1.54 11.82 8.18
CA ILE A 352 -1.98 10.59 8.85
C ILE A 352 -3.11 9.92 8.09
N THR A 353 -4.11 10.70 7.68
CA THR A 353 -5.28 10.21 6.93
C THR A 353 -4.86 9.69 5.57
N ILE A 354 -3.96 10.40 4.88
CA ILE A 354 -3.34 9.95 3.63
C ILE A 354 -1.97 9.31 3.94
N ALA A 355 -1.97 8.25 4.74
CA ALA A 355 -0.76 7.45 4.94
C ALA A 355 -0.44 6.64 3.68
N CYS A 356 -1.28 5.66 3.34
CA CYS A 356 -1.10 4.88 2.12
C CYS A 356 -1.36 5.74 0.86
N GLY A 357 -0.58 5.54 -0.20
CA GLY A 357 -0.49 6.43 -1.35
C GLY A 357 0.62 7.50 -1.26
N ALA A 358 1.16 7.77 -0.06
CA ALA A 358 2.26 8.70 0.16
C ALA A 358 3.42 8.07 0.95
N LEU A 359 3.16 7.53 2.14
CA LEU A 359 4.12 6.83 3.00
C LEU A 359 3.38 5.79 3.84
N SER A 360 3.68 4.50 3.65
CA SER A 360 2.93 3.41 4.27
C SER A 360 3.82 2.42 5.00
N GLY A 361 3.59 2.22 6.30
CA GLY A 361 4.28 1.19 7.07
C GLY A 361 3.91 -0.22 6.64
N PHE A 362 2.66 -0.47 6.24
CA PHE A 362 2.21 -1.77 5.74
C PHE A 362 3.04 -2.23 4.54
N HIS A 363 3.45 -1.31 3.67
CA HIS A 363 4.32 -1.63 2.53
C HIS A 363 5.66 -2.16 2.97
N ALA A 364 6.25 -1.58 4.02
CA ALA A 364 7.49 -2.09 4.59
C ALA A 364 7.36 -3.53 5.11
N LEU A 365 6.15 -3.96 5.51
CA LEU A 365 5.89 -5.37 5.85
C LEU A 365 5.91 -6.27 4.62
N ILE A 366 5.25 -5.86 3.53
CA ILE A 366 5.28 -6.60 2.27
C ILE A 366 6.71 -6.67 1.72
N SER A 367 7.42 -5.54 1.72
CA SER A 367 8.81 -5.41 1.26
C SER A 367 9.84 -6.10 2.15
N SER A 368 9.52 -6.39 3.41
CA SER A 368 10.39 -7.21 4.27
C SER A 368 9.91 -8.65 4.46
N GLY A 369 8.74 -9.02 3.93
CA GLY A 369 8.07 -10.27 4.24
C GLY A 369 7.93 -11.21 3.05
N THR A 370 7.13 -10.85 2.04
CA THR A 370 6.79 -11.73 0.91
C THR A 370 7.67 -11.46 -0.30
N THR A 371 7.65 -10.22 -0.81
CA THR A 371 8.33 -9.82 -2.05
C THR A 371 9.83 -10.16 -2.09
N PRO A 372 10.66 -9.91 -1.05
CA PRO A 372 12.10 -10.20 -1.11
C PRO A 372 12.40 -11.69 -1.34
N LYS A 373 11.47 -12.60 -1.01
CA LYS A 373 11.60 -14.05 -1.17
C LYS A 373 11.34 -14.53 -2.61
N MET A 374 10.87 -13.64 -3.49
CA MET A 374 10.51 -13.95 -4.88
C MET A 374 11.32 -13.19 -5.94
N VAL A 375 12.09 -12.17 -5.54
CA VAL A 375 12.86 -11.34 -6.48
C VAL A 375 13.98 -12.15 -7.13
N ALA A 376 14.06 -12.11 -8.46
CA ALA A 376 15.10 -12.80 -9.20
C ALA A 376 16.45 -12.04 -9.18
N LYS A 377 16.42 -10.70 -9.25
CA LYS A 377 17.63 -9.85 -9.34
C LYS A 377 17.53 -8.58 -8.50
N GLU A 378 18.64 -8.17 -7.88
CA GLU A 378 18.68 -6.97 -7.03
C GLU A 378 18.25 -5.70 -7.79
N SER A 379 18.55 -5.57 -9.08
CA SER A 379 18.15 -4.40 -9.86
C SER A 379 16.63 -4.25 -10.03
N GLN A 380 15.87 -5.34 -9.86
CA GLN A 380 14.42 -5.33 -9.96
C GLN A 380 13.74 -4.58 -8.81
N VAL A 381 14.43 -4.29 -7.70
CA VAL A 381 13.87 -3.47 -6.59
C VAL A 381 13.43 -2.08 -7.05
N ARG A 382 14.03 -1.56 -8.13
CA ARG A 382 13.62 -0.29 -8.72
C ARG A 382 12.24 -0.38 -9.38
N LEU A 383 11.97 -1.46 -10.11
CA LEU A 383 10.68 -1.67 -10.76
C LEU A 383 9.62 -2.04 -9.71
N ILE A 384 9.94 -3.01 -8.86
CA ILE A 384 8.99 -3.63 -7.95
C ILE A 384 8.65 -2.68 -6.79
N GLY A 385 9.64 -2.24 -6.01
CA GLY A 385 9.40 -1.36 -4.87
C GLY A 385 9.07 0.07 -5.30
N TYR A 386 10.09 0.80 -5.82
CA TYR A 386 9.89 2.22 -6.16
C TYR A 386 8.77 2.42 -7.20
N GLY A 387 8.76 1.60 -8.27
CA GLY A 387 7.73 1.67 -9.31
C GLY A 387 6.34 1.24 -8.83
N GLY A 388 6.25 0.22 -7.96
CA GLY A 388 4.99 -0.22 -7.37
C GLY A 388 4.37 0.88 -6.50
N MET A 389 5.18 1.52 -5.67
CA MET A 389 4.74 2.61 -4.81
C MET A 389 4.28 3.85 -5.61
N LEU A 390 4.94 4.20 -6.72
CA LEU A 390 4.45 5.25 -7.62
C LEU A 390 3.09 4.89 -8.25
N MET A 391 2.88 3.63 -8.58
CA MET A 391 1.59 3.16 -9.13
C MET A 391 0.49 3.25 -8.07
N GLU A 392 0.76 2.89 -6.81
CA GLU A 392 -0.20 3.08 -5.71
C GLU A 392 -0.52 4.57 -5.51
N SER A 393 0.47 5.44 -5.56
CA SER A 393 0.24 6.89 -5.44
C SER A 393 -0.58 7.48 -6.59
N PHE A 394 -0.51 6.87 -7.77
CA PHE A 394 -1.41 7.22 -8.88
C PHE A 394 -2.86 6.82 -8.62
N VAL A 395 -3.08 5.68 -7.95
CA VAL A 395 -4.40 5.30 -7.43
C VAL A 395 -4.90 6.35 -6.43
N ALA A 396 -4.05 6.78 -5.51
CA ALA A 396 -4.41 7.79 -4.51
C ALA A 396 -4.79 9.15 -5.11
N ILE A 397 -4.07 9.61 -6.14
CA ILE A 397 -4.46 10.81 -6.89
C ILE A 397 -5.81 10.63 -7.58
N SER A 398 -6.04 9.46 -8.18
CA SER A 398 -7.31 9.19 -8.86
C SER A 398 -8.50 9.15 -7.89
N ALA A 399 -8.29 8.57 -6.71
CA ALA A 399 -9.29 8.55 -5.64
C ALA A 399 -9.58 9.94 -5.06
N LEU A 400 -8.53 10.76 -4.85
CA LEU A 400 -8.68 12.16 -4.46
C LEU A 400 -9.53 12.90 -5.50
N ILE A 401 -9.16 12.81 -6.79
CA ILE A 401 -9.89 13.43 -7.90
C ILE A 401 -11.36 13.00 -7.87
N ALA A 402 -11.65 11.70 -7.75
CA ALA A 402 -13.02 11.20 -7.70
C ALA A 402 -13.84 11.82 -6.55
N ALA A 403 -13.23 12.11 -5.40
CA ALA A 403 -13.91 12.74 -4.27
C ALA A 403 -14.11 14.26 -4.43
N VAL A 404 -13.21 14.95 -5.14
CA VAL A 404 -13.25 16.42 -5.26
C VAL A 404 -13.99 16.92 -6.49
N VAL A 405 -14.43 16.02 -7.38
CA VAL A 405 -15.26 16.35 -8.56
C VAL A 405 -16.77 16.13 -8.33
N ILE A 406 -17.14 15.40 -7.28
CA ILE A 406 -18.55 15.26 -6.89
C ILE A 406 -19.03 16.53 -6.19
N ASP A 407 -20.34 16.75 -6.22
CA ASP A 407 -20.98 17.81 -5.45
C ASP A 407 -20.56 17.71 -3.98
N GLN A 408 -20.17 18.85 -3.39
CA GLN A 408 -19.61 18.86 -2.04
C GLN A 408 -20.68 18.60 -0.97
N GLY A 409 -21.92 18.99 -1.22
CA GLY A 409 -23.00 18.67 -0.31
C GLY A 409 -23.33 17.18 -0.30
N LEU A 410 -23.34 16.53 -1.46
CA LEU A 410 -23.40 15.07 -1.56
C LEU A 410 -22.20 14.41 -0.85
N TYR A 411 -20.97 14.90 -1.07
CA TYR A 411 -19.77 14.39 -0.41
C TYR A 411 -19.92 14.40 1.12
N PHE A 412 -20.38 15.51 1.71
CA PHE A 412 -20.56 15.62 3.15
C PHE A 412 -21.73 14.79 3.66
N ALA A 413 -22.85 14.70 2.93
CA ALA A 413 -23.98 13.84 3.30
C ALA A 413 -23.58 12.35 3.37
N MET A 414 -22.68 11.90 2.49
CA MET A 414 -22.18 10.53 2.44
C MET A 414 -21.17 10.22 3.55
N ASN A 415 -20.24 11.15 3.81
CA ASN A 415 -19.09 10.90 4.68
C ASN A 415 -19.28 11.35 6.13
N ALA A 416 -20.31 12.15 6.44
CA ALA A 416 -20.63 12.52 7.81
C ALA A 416 -21.30 11.35 8.56
N PRO A 417 -20.96 11.13 9.85
CA PRO A 417 -21.53 10.06 10.66
C PRO A 417 -23.07 10.16 10.79
N ALA A 418 -23.74 9.01 10.90
CA ALA A 418 -25.20 8.95 11.09
C ALA A 418 -25.67 9.73 12.34
N GLY A 419 -24.82 9.82 13.37
CA GLY A 419 -25.12 10.57 14.59
C GLY A 419 -25.25 12.08 14.41
N VAL A 420 -24.76 12.65 13.31
CA VAL A 420 -24.94 14.08 12.97
C VAL A 420 -25.90 14.30 11.81
N THR A 421 -25.96 13.36 10.86
CA THR A 421 -26.87 13.48 9.71
C THR A 421 -28.29 13.04 10.01
N GLY A 422 -28.52 12.26 11.08
CA GLY A 422 -29.83 11.66 11.38
C GLY A 422 -30.18 10.44 10.52
N GLY A 423 -29.34 10.08 9.54
CA GLY A 423 -29.51 8.89 8.71
C GLY A 423 -30.60 8.97 7.63
N THR A 424 -31.32 10.09 7.50
CA THR A 424 -32.32 10.30 6.44
C THR A 424 -31.88 11.38 5.46
N ALA A 425 -32.44 11.39 4.25
CA ALA A 425 -32.12 12.40 3.24
C ALA A 425 -32.46 13.82 3.70
N GLU A 426 -33.57 14.00 4.43
CA GLU A 426 -34.04 15.30 4.93
C GLU A 426 -33.12 15.84 6.02
N SER A 427 -32.78 15.02 7.00
CA SER A 427 -31.91 15.40 8.11
C SER A 427 -30.47 15.64 7.64
N ALA A 428 -29.98 14.83 6.69
CA ALA A 428 -28.68 15.02 6.08
C ALA A 428 -28.61 16.31 5.25
N ALA A 429 -29.62 16.60 4.44
CA ALA A 429 -29.69 17.84 3.68
C ALA A 429 -29.69 19.07 4.60
N ALA A 430 -30.48 19.05 5.68
CA ALA A 430 -30.48 20.14 6.67
C ALA A 430 -29.11 20.33 7.33
N TYR A 431 -28.43 19.24 7.69
CA TYR A 431 -27.09 19.27 8.26
C TYR A 431 -26.07 19.88 7.30
N VAL A 432 -26.05 19.42 6.05
CA VAL A 432 -25.13 19.87 5.00
C VAL A 432 -25.36 21.34 4.63
N ASN A 433 -26.61 21.79 4.57
CA ASN A 433 -26.95 23.21 4.40
C ASN A 433 -26.39 24.05 5.57
N GLY A 434 -26.40 23.50 6.79
CA GLY A 434 -25.77 24.11 7.97
C GLY A 434 -24.25 24.24 7.87
N LEU A 435 -23.60 23.45 7.01
CA LEU A 435 -22.17 23.57 6.68
C LEU A 435 -21.89 24.57 5.54
N GLY A 436 -22.93 25.15 4.93
CA GLY A 436 -22.82 26.11 3.84
C GLY A 436 -22.88 25.50 2.43
N PHE A 437 -23.28 24.25 2.27
CA PHE A 437 -23.47 23.61 0.97
C PHE A 437 -24.95 23.46 0.64
N ASP A 438 -25.38 24.02 -0.49
CA ASP A 438 -26.77 23.96 -0.94
C ASP A 438 -27.11 22.55 -1.43
N THR A 439 -27.91 21.81 -0.66
CA THR A 439 -28.31 20.44 -0.99
C THR A 439 -29.71 20.15 -0.47
N THR A 440 -30.55 19.55 -1.32
CA THR A 440 -31.90 19.15 -0.95
C THR A 440 -32.00 17.64 -0.70
N ALA A 441 -33.02 17.23 0.06
CA ALA A 441 -33.34 15.81 0.24
C ALA A 441 -33.63 15.12 -1.11
N GLN A 442 -34.21 15.85 -2.05
CA GLN A 442 -34.49 15.36 -3.40
C GLN A 442 -33.19 15.10 -4.18
N ASP A 443 -32.16 15.93 -4.04
CA ASP A 443 -30.85 15.71 -4.68
C ASP A 443 -30.20 14.43 -4.15
N LEU A 444 -30.24 14.21 -2.83
CA LEU A 444 -29.71 13.00 -2.21
C LEU A 444 -30.48 11.73 -2.62
N ALA A 445 -31.81 11.83 -2.69
CA ALA A 445 -32.66 10.75 -3.16
C ALA A 445 -32.43 10.45 -4.65
N ALA A 446 -32.28 11.48 -5.49
CA ALA A 446 -31.98 11.33 -6.90
C ALA A 446 -30.59 10.69 -7.12
N ALA A 447 -29.59 11.09 -6.34
CA ALA A 447 -28.26 10.51 -6.39
C ALA A 447 -28.28 9.01 -6.03
N SER A 448 -29.06 8.63 -5.01
CA SER A 448 -29.23 7.24 -4.58
C SER A 448 -29.98 6.42 -5.63
N ALA A 449 -31.05 6.96 -6.21
CA ALA A 449 -31.80 6.33 -7.29
C ALA A 449 -30.97 6.12 -8.57
N ALA A 450 -30.10 7.08 -8.92
CA ALA A 450 -29.24 7.00 -10.11
C ALA A 450 -28.27 5.81 -10.08
N ILE A 451 -27.87 5.38 -8.89
CA ILE A 451 -26.98 4.23 -8.68
C ILE A 451 -27.71 2.98 -8.17
N GLN A 452 -29.05 3.01 -8.08
CA GLN A 452 -29.90 1.91 -7.60
C GLN A 452 -29.63 1.47 -6.15
N GLU A 453 -29.29 2.42 -5.28
CA GLU A 453 -29.09 2.18 -3.86
C GLU A 453 -30.24 2.78 -3.03
N PRO A 454 -30.65 2.15 -1.91
CA PRO A 454 -31.74 2.66 -1.08
C PRO A 454 -31.39 4.00 -0.41
N SER A 455 -30.11 4.21 -0.08
CA SER A 455 -29.61 5.48 0.46
C SER A 455 -28.10 5.59 0.31
N LEU A 456 -27.62 6.82 0.10
CA LEU A 456 -26.21 7.20 0.15
C LEU A 456 -25.82 7.91 1.46
N VAL A 457 -26.80 8.28 2.29
CA VAL A 457 -26.57 9.06 3.52
C VAL A 457 -25.75 8.25 4.52
N SER A 458 -24.68 8.87 5.04
CA SER A 458 -23.80 8.28 6.06
C SER A 458 -23.23 6.91 5.72
N ARG A 459 -23.05 6.63 4.42
CA ARG A 459 -22.21 5.53 3.93
C ARG A 459 -20.73 5.90 4.05
N THR A 460 -20.31 6.08 5.31
CA THR A 460 -18.97 6.54 5.69
C THR A 460 -17.87 5.53 5.34
N GLY A 461 -16.62 5.95 5.42
CA GLY A 461 -15.46 5.10 5.14
C GLY A 461 -14.89 5.25 3.74
N GLY A 462 -15.29 6.27 2.98
CA GLY A 462 -14.67 6.70 1.72
C GLY A 462 -14.94 5.81 0.51
N ALA A 463 -15.05 4.48 0.68
CA ALA A 463 -15.29 3.52 -0.38
C ALA A 463 -16.56 3.81 -1.21
N PRO A 464 -17.75 4.04 -0.60
CA PRO A 464 -18.95 4.40 -1.36
C PRO A 464 -18.82 5.73 -2.09
N THR A 465 -18.11 6.70 -1.51
CA THR A 465 -17.88 8.02 -2.11
C THR A 465 -16.96 7.92 -3.31
N LEU A 466 -15.91 7.10 -3.23
CA LEU A 466 -15.05 6.77 -4.36
C LEU A 466 -15.88 6.15 -5.49
N ALA A 467 -16.73 5.17 -5.18
CA ALA A 467 -17.57 4.51 -6.16
C ALA A 467 -18.53 5.49 -6.86
N VAL A 468 -19.16 6.41 -6.10
CA VAL A 468 -19.98 7.49 -6.68
C VAL A 468 -19.13 8.41 -7.56
N GLY A 469 -17.94 8.79 -7.13
CA GLY A 469 -17.03 9.64 -7.92
C GLY A 469 -16.60 9.00 -9.24
N ILE A 470 -16.22 7.71 -9.21
CA ILE A 470 -15.89 6.92 -10.40
C ILE A 470 -17.12 6.82 -11.31
N ALA A 471 -18.29 6.48 -10.76
CA ALA A 471 -19.52 6.37 -11.52
C ALA A 471 -19.90 7.69 -12.20
N ASN A 472 -19.74 8.82 -11.52
CA ASN A 472 -19.98 10.15 -12.08
C ASN A 472 -19.02 10.44 -13.25
N ILE A 473 -17.70 10.23 -13.06
CA ILE A 473 -16.70 10.46 -14.11
C ILE A 473 -16.97 9.58 -15.34
N LEU A 474 -17.20 8.28 -15.13
CA LEU A 474 -17.42 7.33 -16.22
C LEU A 474 -18.77 7.54 -16.92
N SER A 475 -19.81 7.94 -16.18
CA SER A 475 -21.12 8.27 -16.78
C SER A 475 -21.05 9.53 -17.63
N GLN A 476 -20.28 10.54 -17.20
CA GLN A 476 -20.02 11.73 -18.02
C GLN A 476 -19.20 11.39 -19.27
N ALA A 477 -18.24 10.47 -19.17
CA ALA A 477 -17.35 10.09 -20.27
C ALA A 477 -18.01 9.16 -21.31
N PHE A 478 -18.81 8.19 -20.86
CA PHE A 478 -19.30 7.07 -21.67
C PHE A 478 -20.83 6.98 -21.77
N GLY A 479 -21.57 7.88 -21.10
CA GLY A 479 -23.03 7.94 -21.12
C GLY A 479 -23.67 7.62 -19.77
N SER A 480 -24.81 8.27 -19.47
CA SER A 480 -25.47 8.26 -18.16
C SER A 480 -26.23 6.98 -17.81
N GLY A 481 -26.52 6.11 -18.80
CA GLY A 481 -27.35 4.91 -18.60
C GLY A 481 -26.69 3.76 -17.82
N MET A 482 -25.43 3.90 -17.40
CA MET A 482 -24.68 2.84 -16.71
C MET A 482 -24.15 3.26 -15.33
N ALA A 483 -24.71 4.30 -14.71
CA ALA A 483 -24.24 4.81 -13.42
C ALA A 483 -24.23 3.75 -12.31
N ALA A 484 -25.33 2.99 -12.16
CA ALA A 484 -25.43 1.87 -11.22
C ALA A 484 -24.38 0.78 -11.51
N PHE A 485 -24.22 0.40 -12.78
CA PHE A 485 -23.20 -0.56 -13.18
C PHE A 485 -21.80 -0.09 -12.79
N TRP A 486 -21.45 1.17 -13.06
CA TRP A 486 -20.14 1.73 -12.70
C TRP A 486 -19.92 1.82 -11.20
N TYR A 487 -20.97 2.14 -10.44
CA TYR A 487 -20.94 2.20 -8.98
C TYR A 487 -20.69 0.82 -8.35
N HIS A 488 -21.52 -0.17 -8.68
CA HIS A 488 -21.35 -1.54 -8.14
C HIS A 488 -20.05 -2.18 -8.62
N PHE A 489 -19.65 -1.91 -9.87
CA PHE A 489 -18.34 -2.31 -10.39
C PHE A 489 -17.19 -1.72 -9.55
N ALA A 490 -17.25 -0.44 -9.21
CA ALA A 490 -16.22 0.22 -8.40
C ALA A 490 -16.14 -0.34 -6.97
N ILE A 491 -17.29 -0.60 -6.33
CA ILE A 491 -17.34 -1.21 -4.98
C ILE A 491 -16.72 -2.60 -4.97
N MET A 492 -17.13 -3.46 -5.90
CA MET A 492 -16.62 -4.83 -5.99
C MET A 492 -15.12 -4.84 -6.31
N PHE A 493 -14.70 -3.98 -7.22
CA PHE A 493 -13.29 -3.77 -7.54
C PHE A 493 -12.46 -3.38 -6.31
N GLU A 494 -12.96 -2.44 -5.51
CA GLU A 494 -12.32 -2.03 -4.28
C GLU A 494 -12.25 -3.17 -3.27
N ALA A 495 -13.34 -3.91 -3.06
CA ALA A 495 -13.36 -5.07 -2.17
C ALA A 495 -12.31 -6.12 -2.59
N LEU A 496 -12.16 -6.38 -3.89
CA LEU A 496 -11.11 -7.27 -4.42
C LEU A 496 -9.70 -6.73 -4.15
N PHE A 497 -9.48 -5.41 -4.22
CA PHE A 497 -8.19 -4.80 -3.89
C PHE A 497 -7.78 -5.06 -2.46
N ILE A 498 -8.72 -4.81 -1.55
CA ILE A 498 -8.49 -4.85 -0.11
C ILE A 498 -8.25 -6.30 0.32
N LEU A 499 -9.00 -7.25 -0.24
CA LEU A 499 -8.87 -8.65 0.08
C LEU A 499 -7.48 -9.22 -0.30
N THR A 500 -6.87 -8.75 -1.38
CA THR A 500 -5.46 -9.09 -1.69
C THR A 500 -4.49 -8.60 -0.62
N ALA A 501 -4.68 -7.38 -0.09
CA ALA A 501 -3.84 -6.87 0.99
C ALA A 501 -4.01 -7.68 2.28
N VAL A 502 -5.24 -8.12 2.59
CA VAL A 502 -5.52 -9.00 3.74
C VAL A 502 -4.80 -10.35 3.61
N ASP A 503 -4.78 -10.95 2.41
CA ASP A 503 -4.08 -12.22 2.16
C ASP A 503 -2.57 -12.09 2.36
N ALA A 504 -1.97 -11.11 1.67
CA ALA A 504 -0.55 -10.87 1.74
C ALA A 504 -0.12 -10.52 3.18
N GLY A 505 -0.89 -9.66 3.85
CA GLY A 505 -0.63 -9.28 5.23
C GLY A 505 -0.82 -10.44 6.22
N THR A 506 -1.80 -11.32 6.04
CA THR A 506 -1.96 -12.53 6.87
C THR A 506 -0.74 -13.44 6.76
N ARG A 507 -0.23 -13.63 5.54
CA ARG A 507 1.01 -14.41 5.32
C ARG A 507 2.23 -13.73 5.94
N VAL A 508 2.37 -12.40 5.80
CA VAL A 508 3.45 -11.67 6.48
C VAL A 508 3.33 -11.80 8.00
N GLY A 509 2.12 -11.77 8.54
CA GLY A 509 1.89 -11.96 9.96
C GLY A 509 2.29 -13.33 10.47
N ARG A 510 2.07 -14.38 9.67
CA ARG A 510 2.63 -15.71 9.93
C ARG A 510 4.16 -15.63 10.04
N PHE A 511 4.83 -15.02 9.07
CA PHE A 511 6.29 -14.90 9.09
C PHE A 511 6.80 -14.14 10.31
N MET A 512 6.13 -13.06 10.68
CA MET A 512 6.51 -12.26 11.85
C MET A 512 6.33 -13.03 13.17
N LEU A 513 5.25 -13.80 13.30
CA LEU A 513 5.03 -14.65 14.47
C LEU A 513 6.08 -15.77 14.53
N GLN A 514 6.39 -16.38 13.39
CA GLN A 514 7.44 -17.40 13.29
C GLN A 514 8.82 -16.84 13.64
N ASP A 515 9.18 -15.66 13.15
CA ASP A 515 10.42 -14.97 13.49
C ASP A 515 10.48 -14.64 14.99
N THR A 516 9.38 -14.14 15.55
CA THR A 516 9.30 -13.76 16.97
C THR A 516 9.50 -14.96 17.88
N ILE A 517 8.71 -16.02 17.68
CA ILE A 517 8.80 -17.26 18.48
C ILE A 517 10.12 -17.99 18.18
N GLY A 518 10.61 -17.92 16.93
CA GLY A 518 11.88 -18.48 16.48
C GLY A 518 13.10 -17.98 17.25
N ASN A 519 13.01 -16.79 17.85
CA ASN A 519 14.06 -16.28 18.74
C ASN A 519 14.19 -17.08 20.05
N VAL A 520 13.11 -17.72 20.51
CA VAL A 520 13.07 -18.57 21.72
C VAL A 520 13.11 -20.05 21.35
N TRP A 521 12.30 -20.47 20.38
CA TRP A 521 12.20 -21.83 19.88
C TRP A 521 12.64 -21.92 18.42
N LYS A 522 13.92 -22.26 18.20
CA LYS A 522 14.57 -22.23 16.88
C LYS A 522 13.83 -22.97 15.78
N ARG A 523 13.19 -24.10 16.08
CA ARG A 523 12.42 -24.88 15.11
C ARG A 523 11.20 -24.13 14.58
N PHE A 524 10.59 -23.26 15.39
CA PHE A 524 9.41 -22.48 14.99
C PHE A 524 9.75 -21.36 13.99
N GLY A 525 11.02 -20.94 13.95
CA GLY A 525 11.52 -19.98 12.97
C GLY A 525 11.80 -20.57 11.58
N ASP A 526 11.68 -21.89 11.40
CA ASP A 526 11.79 -22.52 10.09
C ASP A 526 10.48 -22.35 9.31
N LEU A 527 10.51 -21.49 8.29
CA LEU A 527 9.37 -21.19 7.42
C LEU A 527 8.93 -22.38 6.54
N SER A 528 9.75 -23.44 6.44
CA SER A 528 9.40 -24.66 5.72
C SER A 528 8.68 -25.70 6.59
N TRP A 529 8.68 -25.52 7.91
CA TRP A 529 8.12 -26.48 8.85
C TRP A 529 6.58 -26.38 8.91
N ARG A 530 5.90 -27.33 8.26
CA ARG A 530 4.43 -27.32 8.08
C ARG A 530 3.61 -27.14 9.37
N PRO A 531 3.88 -27.85 10.48
CA PRO A 531 3.14 -27.62 11.74
C PRO A 531 3.29 -26.20 12.25
N GLY A 532 4.50 -25.63 12.21
CA GLY A 532 4.75 -24.23 12.58
C GLY A 532 3.97 -23.25 11.69
N ASN A 533 3.96 -23.50 10.38
CA ASN A 533 3.21 -22.68 9.42
C ASN A 533 1.70 -22.69 9.68
N ILE A 534 1.13 -23.85 9.98
CA ILE A 534 -0.29 -24.03 10.28
C ILE A 534 -0.63 -23.34 11.61
N MET A 535 0.14 -23.58 12.66
CA MET A 535 -0.09 -22.97 13.98
C MET A 535 0.02 -21.45 13.93
N ALA A 536 1.06 -20.93 13.29
CA ALA A 536 1.26 -19.49 13.17
C ALA A 536 0.14 -18.82 12.35
N SER A 537 -0.30 -19.46 11.25
CA SER A 537 -1.46 -18.98 10.48
C SER A 537 -2.74 -18.95 11.31
N ALA A 538 -3.01 -20.03 12.06
CA ALA A 538 -4.19 -20.13 12.90
C ALA A 538 -4.23 -19.02 13.96
N VAL A 539 -3.11 -18.75 14.63
CA VAL A 539 -3.01 -17.68 15.63
C VAL A 539 -3.23 -16.31 15.00
N VAL A 540 -2.54 -16.01 13.89
CA VAL A 540 -2.65 -14.69 13.24
C VAL A 540 -4.08 -14.44 12.77
N VAL A 541 -4.70 -15.43 12.13
CA VAL A 541 -6.07 -15.33 11.64
C VAL A 541 -7.08 -15.24 12.78
N ALA A 542 -6.90 -16.00 13.87
CA ALA A 542 -7.76 -15.88 15.03
C ALA A 542 -7.68 -14.48 15.68
N LEU A 543 -6.48 -13.90 15.77
CA LEU A 543 -6.27 -12.58 16.36
C LEU A 543 -6.95 -11.47 15.56
N TRP A 544 -6.68 -11.35 14.25
CA TRP A 544 -7.33 -10.30 13.45
C TRP A 544 -8.81 -10.61 13.21
N GLY A 545 -9.19 -11.88 13.10
CA GLY A 545 -10.56 -12.33 12.95
C GLY A 545 -11.43 -12.00 14.16
N TYR A 546 -10.88 -12.14 15.37
CA TYR A 546 -11.56 -11.72 16.61
C TYR A 546 -11.81 -10.20 16.62
N ILE A 547 -10.80 -9.39 16.29
CA ILE A 547 -10.95 -7.93 16.22
C ILE A 547 -11.98 -7.55 15.14
N LEU A 548 -11.95 -8.22 13.98
CA LEU A 548 -12.95 -8.02 12.93
C LEU A 548 -14.37 -8.36 13.41
N TYR A 549 -14.55 -9.49 14.09
CA TYR A 549 -15.85 -9.90 14.64
C TYR A 549 -16.41 -8.86 15.61
N VAL A 550 -15.57 -8.35 16.53
CA VAL A 550 -15.93 -7.25 17.43
C VAL A 550 -16.29 -5.99 16.62
N GLY A 551 -15.55 -5.69 15.55
CA GLY A 551 -15.83 -4.55 14.68
C GLY A 551 -17.16 -4.60 13.93
N VAL A 552 -17.62 -5.80 13.60
CA VAL A 552 -18.91 -6.01 12.92
C VAL A 552 -20.08 -6.00 13.91
N THR A 553 -19.90 -6.59 15.09
CA THR A 553 -20.96 -6.81 16.08
C THR A 553 -21.15 -5.65 17.06
N ASP A 554 -20.14 -4.78 17.23
CA ASP A 554 -20.18 -3.61 18.11
C ASP A 554 -20.03 -2.29 17.32
N PRO A 555 -21.12 -1.75 16.75
CA PRO A 555 -21.07 -0.56 15.88
C PRO A 555 -20.60 0.72 16.58
N LEU A 556 -20.72 0.80 17.91
CA LEU A 556 -20.35 1.96 18.72
C LEU A 556 -18.96 1.85 19.37
N GLY A 557 -18.41 0.63 19.43
CA GLY A 557 -17.23 0.36 20.24
C GLY A 557 -16.03 -0.30 19.53
N GLY A 558 -16.24 -1.11 18.50
CA GLY A 558 -15.16 -1.93 17.94
C GLY A 558 -14.20 -1.20 16.97
N VAL A 559 -14.15 -1.69 15.74
CA VAL A 559 -13.18 -1.29 14.70
C VAL A 559 -13.45 0.10 14.11
N ASN A 560 -14.68 0.62 14.19
CA ASN A 560 -14.99 1.99 13.76
C ASN A 560 -14.17 3.04 14.55
N GLN A 561 -13.79 2.75 15.79
CA GLN A 561 -12.86 3.57 16.57
C GLN A 561 -11.37 3.22 16.33
N LEU A 562 -11.08 2.03 15.78
CA LEU A 562 -9.72 1.65 15.37
C LEU A 562 -9.32 2.31 14.04
N PHE A 563 -10.26 2.75 13.22
CA PHE A 563 -9.95 3.46 11.98
C PHE A 563 -9.16 4.77 12.22
N PRO A 564 -9.49 5.61 13.22
CA PRO A 564 -8.61 6.70 13.66
C PRO A 564 -7.20 6.27 14.10
N LEU A 565 -7.04 5.07 14.68
CA LEU A 565 -5.72 4.52 15.03
C LEU A 565 -4.96 4.01 13.82
N PHE A 566 -5.67 3.54 12.78
CA PHE A 566 -5.08 2.92 11.59
C PHE A 566 -4.01 3.82 10.95
N GLY A 567 -4.33 5.08 10.69
CA GLY A 567 -3.38 6.01 10.04
C GLY A 567 -2.12 6.23 10.86
N ILE A 568 -2.27 6.46 12.18
CA ILE A 568 -1.13 6.73 13.07
C ILE A 568 -0.30 5.46 13.27
N ALA A 569 -0.95 4.32 13.51
CA ALA A 569 -0.28 3.03 13.66
C ALA A 569 0.51 2.66 12.38
N ASN A 570 -0.07 2.89 11.20
CA ASN A 570 0.61 2.66 9.93
C ASN A 570 1.84 3.56 9.75
N GLN A 571 1.76 4.84 10.15
CA GLN A 571 2.92 5.73 10.10
C GLN A 571 3.96 5.44 11.18
N LEU A 572 3.56 5.00 12.38
CA LEU A 572 4.49 4.52 13.41
C LEU A 572 5.31 3.33 12.91
N LEU A 573 4.68 2.44 12.15
CA LEU A 573 5.36 1.34 11.46
C LEU A 573 6.29 1.84 10.33
N ALA A 574 5.88 2.87 9.58
CA ALA A 574 6.73 3.53 8.60
C ALA A 574 8.00 4.14 9.24
N ALA A 575 7.86 4.74 10.43
CA ALA A 575 8.95 5.30 11.19
C ALA A 575 9.96 4.22 11.64
N ILE A 576 9.47 3.04 12.08
CA ILE A 576 10.35 1.89 12.40
C ILE A 576 11.15 1.49 11.15
N ALA A 577 10.48 1.40 9.99
CA ALA A 577 11.13 1.00 8.74
C ALA A 577 12.18 2.00 8.27
N LEU A 578 11.83 3.30 8.24
CA LEU A 578 12.75 4.38 7.88
C LEU A 578 13.93 4.47 8.86
N THR A 579 13.70 4.22 10.15
CA THR A 579 14.76 4.12 11.17
C THR A 579 15.73 2.99 10.84
N LEU A 580 15.21 1.80 10.57
CA LEU A 580 16.04 0.64 10.22
C LEU A 580 16.90 0.92 8.98
N VAL A 581 16.31 1.37 7.88
CA VAL A 581 17.07 1.57 6.63
C VAL A 581 18.08 2.72 6.74
N THR A 582 17.80 3.73 7.57
CA THR A 582 18.76 4.81 7.87
C THR A 582 19.95 4.27 8.65
N VAL A 583 19.70 3.47 9.69
CA VAL A 583 20.77 2.77 10.43
C VAL A 583 21.60 1.90 9.50
N LEU A 584 20.95 1.12 8.64
CA LEU A 584 21.64 0.23 7.69
C LEU A 584 22.50 1.00 6.69
N LEU A 585 22.01 2.10 6.10
CA LEU A 585 22.83 2.92 5.21
C LEU A 585 24.10 3.44 5.90
N ILE A 586 23.98 3.88 7.15
CA ILE A 586 25.11 4.36 7.94
C ILE A 586 26.08 3.22 8.27
N LYS A 587 25.60 2.06 8.71
CA LYS A 587 26.43 0.87 8.99
C LYS A 587 27.21 0.37 7.77
N HIS A 588 26.68 0.55 6.56
CA HIS A 588 27.38 0.24 5.30
C HIS A 588 28.32 1.35 4.82
N GLY A 589 28.65 2.34 5.65
CA GLY A 589 29.54 3.44 5.29
C GLY A 589 28.93 4.44 4.29
N LYS A 590 27.61 4.41 4.09
CA LYS A 590 26.90 5.26 3.11
C LYS A 590 26.32 6.53 3.75
N VAL A 591 26.99 7.06 4.76
CA VAL A 591 26.59 8.27 5.52
C VAL A 591 26.27 9.45 4.60
N LYS A 592 27.05 9.65 3.53
CA LYS A 592 26.80 10.70 2.52
C LYS A 592 25.44 10.64 1.83
N TYR A 593 24.78 9.48 1.86
CA TYR A 593 23.46 9.26 1.27
C TYR A 593 22.39 9.00 2.33
N ALA A 594 22.73 9.02 3.63
CA ALA A 594 21.77 8.75 4.70
C ALA A 594 20.62 9.75 4.73
N TRP A 595 20.79 10.95 4.17
CA TRP A 595 19.72 11.95 4.02
C TRP A 595 18.53 11.44 3.20
N VAL A 596 18.75 10.49 2.28
CA VAL A 596 17.71 9.91 1.41
C VAL A 596 16.60 9.27 2.24
N THR A 597 16.94 8.59 3.34
CA THR A 597 15.98 7.98 4.27
C THR A 597 15.83 8.78 5.56
N GLY A 598 16.84 9.57 5.95
CA GLY A 598 16.84 10.34 7.19
C GLY A 598 15.95 11.58 7.16
N ILE A 599 15.85 12.29 6.02
CA ILE A 599 14.90 13.40 5.87
C ILE A 599 13.45 12.93 5.98
N PRO A 600 13.00 11.93 5.19
CA PRO A 600 11.62 11.44 5.34
C PRO A 600 11.38 10.83 6.72
N LEU A 601 12.37 10.19 7.36
CA LEU A 601 12.26 9.74 8.75
C LEU A 601 11.96 10.88 9.72
N ALA A 602 12.71 11.98 9.62
CA ALA A 602 12.51 13.13 10.50
C ALA A 602 11.12 13.74 10.32
N TRP A 603 10.67 13.88 9.07
CA TRP A 603 9.33 14.38 8.75
C TRP A 603 8.23 13.47 9.31
N ASP A 604 8.33 12.17 9.05
CA ASP A 604 7.38 11.16 9.54
C ASP A 604 7.31 11.16 11.07
N LEU A 605 8.45 11.16 11.77
CA LEU A 605 8.48 11.23 13.22
C LEU A 605 7.82 12.51 13.75
N ILE A 606 8.05 13.67 13.13
CA ILE A 606 7.43 14.93 13.54
C ILE A 606 5.91 14.85 13.40
N VAL A 607 5.42 14.44 12.23
CA VAL A 607 3.98 14.30 11.95
C VAL A 607 3.35 13.31 12.91
N THR A 608 3.90 12.10 12.98
CA THR A 608 3.30 10.95 13.64
C THR A 608 3.35 11.07 15.15
N MET A 609 4.42 11.62 15.71
CA MET A 609 4.50 11.89 17.15
C MET A 609 3.59 13.06 17.55
N THR A 610 3.44 14.08 16.69
CA THR A 610 2.47 15.16 16.94
C THR A 610 1.05 14.64 16.93
N ALA A 611 0.69 13.79 15.95
CA ALA A 611 -0.63 13.19 15.88
C ALA A 611 -0.92 12.28 17.08
N SER A 612 0.06 11.45 17.44
CA SER A 612 -0.01 10.58 18.63
C SER A 612 -0.21 11.41 19.90
N TRP A 613 0.55 12.50 20.05
CA TRP A 613 0.43 13.42 21.19
C TRP A 613 -0.96 14.04 21.26
N GLN A 614 -1.48 14.57 20.14
CA GLN A 614 -2.82 15.15 20.11
C GLN A 614 -3.93 14.13 20.41
N LYS A 615 -3.84 12.91 19.87
CA LYS A 615 -4.81 11.84 20.16
C LYS A 615 -4.79 11.39 21.61
N VAL A 616 -3.65 11.44 22.28
CA VAL A 616 -3.53 11.02 23.69
C VAL A 616 -3.86 12.17 24.64
N PHE A 617 -3.33 13.37 24.40
CA PHE A 617 -3.31 14.46 25.40
C PHE A 617 -4.16 15.68 25.05
N SER A 618 -4.82 15.73 23.89
CA SER A 618 -5.69 16.88 23.56
C SER A 618 -6.86 16.99 24.52
N ALA A 619 -7.18 18.22 24.92
CA ALA A 619 -8.36 18.53 25.71
C ALA A 619 -9.66 18.55 24.89
N ASP A 620 -9.59 18.62 23.56
CA ASP A 620 -10.77 18.53 22.69
C ASP A 620 -11.26 17.08 22.61
N PRO A 621 -12.48 16.75 23.11
CA PRO A 621 -13.03 15.39 23.08
C PRO A 621 -13.23 14.81 21.68
N ARG A 622 -13.21 15.62 20.62
CA ARG A 622 -13.27 15.17 19.23
C ARG A 622 -11.92 14.63 18.74
N VAL A 623 -10.83 15.06 19.39
CA VAL A 623 -9.46 14.70 19.02
C VAL A 623 -8.85 13.74 20.05
N GLY A 624 -8.89 14.08 21.33
CA GLY A 624 -8.23 13.35 22.41
C GLY A 624 -9.08 12.21 22.98
N TYR A 625 -8.53 11.00 22.97
CA TYR A 625 -9.21 9.80 23.46
C TYR A 625 -9.54 9.87 24.97
N PHE A 626 -8.63 10.39 25.79
CA PHE A 626 -8.88 10.52 27.23
C PHE A 626 -9.87 11.66 27.55
N ALA A 627 -9.88 12.75 26.77
CA ALA A 627 -10.89 13.79 26.89
C ALA A 627 -12.28 13.27 26.47
N GLN A 628 -12.35 12.46 25.41
CA GLN A 628 -13.57 11.76 25.02
C GLN A 628 -14.07 10.84 26.14
N ARG A 629 -13.20 9.97 26.67
CA ARG A 629 -13.51 9.11 27.82
C ARG A 629 -14.09 9.91 28.98
N GLN A 630 -13.43 11.00 29.37
CA GLN A 630 -13.84 11.82 30.50
C GLN A 630 -15.23 12.42 30.29
N ARG A 631 -15.49 12.97 29.10
CA ARG A 631 -16.81 13.53 28.75
C ARG A 631 -17.94 12.52 28.90
N TYR A 632 -17.75 11.30 28.41
CA TYR A 632 -18.78 10.25 28.51
C TYR A 632 -18.92 9.73 29.94
N ALA A 633 -17.83 9.60 30.68
CA ALA A 633 -17.86 9.19 32.09
C ALA A 633 -18.57 10.23 32.98
N ASP A 634 -18.31 11.52 32.76
CA ASP A 634 -18.96 12.60 33.52
C ASP A 634 -20.47 12.67 33.22
N ALA A 635 -20.87 12.53 31.95
CA ALA A 635 -22.27 12.48 31.57
C ALA A 635 -22.98 11.25 32.18
N GLN A 636 -22.35 10.08 32.13
CA GLN A 636 -22.90 8.87 32.75
C GLN A 636 -23.05 9.04 34.26
N ALA A 637 -22.07 9.62 34.95
CA ALA A 637 -22.13 9.91 36.38
C ALA A 637 -23.23 10.94 36.74
N ALA A 638 -23.53 11.86 35.83
CA ALA A 638 -24.63 12.81 35.94
C ALA A 638 -26.01 12.21 35.57
N GLY A 639 -26.06 10.96 35.10
CA GLY A 639 -27.29 10.34 34.60
C GLY A 639 -27.74 10.87 33.22
N GLU A 640 -26.84 11.52 32.49
CA GLU A 640 -27.08 12.07 31.15
C GLU A 640 -26.65 11.07 30.05
N LEU A 641 -27.47 10.95 29.01
CA LEU A 641 -27.15 10.15 27.83
C LEU A 641 -26.61 11.05 26.72
N LEU A 642 -25.40 10.78 26.24
CA LEU A 642 -24.77 11.52 25.15
C LEU A 642 -24.82 10.75 23.84
N ALA A 643 -25.36 11.40 22.79
CA ALA A 643 -25.28 10.88 21.44
C ALA A 643 -23.79 10.70 21.01
N PRO A 644 -23.46 9.61 20.29
CA PRO A 644 -24.37 8.69 19.61
C PRO A 644 -24.83 7.48 20.46
N ALA A 645 -24.47 7.40 21.76
CA ALA A 645 -24.99 6.34 22.61
C ALA A 645 -26.50 6.49 22.83
N GLN A 646 -27.21 5.38 22.72
CA GLN A 646 -28.67 5.28 22.88
C GLN A 646 -29.08 4.71 24.24
N ASP A 647 -28.14 4.04 24.93
CA ASP A 647 -28.36 3.44 26.24
C ASP A 647 -27.08 3.51 27.10
N ALA A 648 -27.20 3.11 28.37
CA ALA A 648 -26.09 3.15 29.33
C ALA A 648 -24.96 2.16 28.99
N ASP A 649 -25.29 0.99 28.42
CA ASP A 649 -24.29 -0.02 28.03
C ASP A 649 -23.42 0.52 26.89
N GLN A 650 -24.02 1.28 25.97
CA GLN A 650 -23.32 1.96 24.88
C GLN A 650 -22.42 3.08 25.39
N MET A 651 -22.81 3.80 26.44
CA MET A 651 -21.94 4.77 27.12
C MET A 651 -20.70 4.06 27.71
N ASP A 652 -20.90 2.94 28.43
CA ASP A 652 -19.81 2.13 29.00
C ASP A 652 -18.84 1.63 27.92
N ARG A 653 -19.38 1.17 26.79
CA ARG A 653 -18.57 0.75 25.64
C ARG A 653 -17.74 1.90 25.09
N ILE A 654 -18.31 3.10 24.90
CA ILE A 654 -17.54 4.25 24.41
C ILE A 654 -16.42 4.61 25.38
N ILE A 655 -16.68 4.58 26.70
CA ILE A 655 -15.68 4.84 27.74
C ILE A 655 -14.55 3.79 27.67
N TYR A 656 -14.89 2.51 27.59
CA TYR A 656 -13.91 1.43 27.50
C TYR A 656 -13.06 1.55 26.23
N ASN A 657 -13.68 1.73 25.07
CA ASN A 657 -12.97 1.78 23.80
C ASN A 657 -12.11 3.04 23.65
N SER A 658 -12.60 4.20 24.12
CA SER A 658 -11.79 5.43 24.18
C SER A 658 -10.56 5.22 25.08
N THR A 659 -10.72 4.51 26.19
CA THR A 659 -9.59 4.15 27.07
C THR A 659 -8.59 3.25 26.37
N LEU A 660 -9.08 2.16 25.76
CA LEU A 660 -8.24 1.20 25.07
C LEU A 660 -7.44 1.88 23.96
N ASN A 661 -8.09 2.74 23.16
CA ASN A 661 -7.45 3.48 22.08
C ASN A 661 -6.38 4.46 22.60
N GLY A 662 -6.67 5.21 23.66
CA GLY A 662 -5.70 6.10 24.29
C GLY A 662 -4.46 5.36 24.81
N VAL A 663 -4.67 4.21 25.46
CA VAL A 663 -3.57 3.37 25.98
C VAL A 663 -2.77 2.75 24.84
N LEU A 664 -3.42 2.13 23.86
CA LEU A 664 -2.74 1.52 22.72
C LEU A 664 -1.91 2.55 21.94
N GLN A 665 -2.47 3.74 21.69
CA GLN A 665 -1.77 4.81 20.99
C GLN A 665 -0.53 5.28 21.76
N ALA A 666 -0.64 5.47 23.07
CA ALA A 666 0.49 5.86 23.92
C ALA A 666 1.57 4.76 23.95
N VAL A 667 1.18 3.49 24.06
CA VAL A 667 2.09 2.34 24.05
C VAL A 667 2.82 2.25 22.71
N PHE A 668 2.12 2.32 21.58
CA PHE A 668 2.77 2.24 20.26
C PHE A 668 3.74 3.40 20.04
N ALA A 669 3.36 4.64 20.38
CA ALA A 669 4.26 5.78 20.28
C ALA A 669 5.53 5.59 21.13
N LEU A 670 5.37 5.11 22.37
CA LEU A 670 6.50 4.82 23.27
C LEU A 670 7.43 3.73 22.70
N LEU A 671 6.87 2.64 22.18
CA LEU A 671 7.66 1.55 21.59
C LEU A 671 8.48 2.04 20.39
N VAL A 672 7.91 2.89 19.53
CA VAL A 672 8.66 3.50 18.41
C VAL A 672 9.75 4.43 18.91
N LEU A 673 9.49 5.26 19.92
CA LEU A 673 10.52 6.12 20.51
C LEU A 673 11.68 5.30 21.08
N VAL A 674 11.40 4.15 21.73
CA VAL A 674 12.45 3.23 22.19
C VAL A 674 13.30 2.72 21.04
N VAL A 675 12.68 2.34 19.90
CA VAL A 675 13.41 1.92 18.69
C VAL A 675 14.31 3.04 18.17
N VAL A 676 13.77 4.26 18.05
CA VAL A 676 14.50 5.44 17.54
C VAL A 676 15.68 5.81 18.45
N VAL A 677 15.48 5.83 19.77
CA VAL A 677 16.54 6.13 20.74
C VAL A 677 17.68 5.11 20.64
N ASN A 678 17.35 3.81 20.57
CA ASN A 678 18.36 2.77 20.39
C ASN A 678 19.08 2.92 19.04
N ALA A 679 18.35 3.25 17.98
CA ALA A 679 18.91 3.50 16.65
C ALA A 679 19.89 4.67 16.66
N VAL A 680 19.59 5.78 17.35
CA VAL A 680 20.50 6.93 17.50
C VAL A 680 21.81 6.52 18.18
N VAL A 681 21.75 5.66 19.21
CA VAL A 681 22.95 5.13 19.87
C VAL A 681 23.80 4.31 18.89
N VAL A 682 23.17 3.46 18.08
CA VAL A 682 23.87 2.66 17.06
C VAL A 682 24.46 3.54 15.96
N ILE A 683 23.73 4.54 15.49
CA ILE A 683 24.19 5.52 14.52
C ILE A 683 25.42 6.26 15.06
N ALA A 684 25.37 6.76 16.29
CA ALA A 684 26.51 7.46 16.91
C ALA A 684 27.75 6.56 17.01
N ARG A 685 27.57 5.29 17.37
CA ARG A 685 28.66 4.30 17.40
C ARG A 685 29.24 4.05 16.00
N ALA A 686 28.38 3.87 14.99
CA ALA A 686 28.80 3.63 13.62
C ALA A 686 29.56 4.82 13.02
N LEU A 687 29.11 6.05 13.30
CA LEU A 687 29.80 7.27 12.86
C LEU A 687 31.17 7.44 13.52
N ARG A 688 31.30 7.08 14.81
CA ARG A 688 32.59 7.11 15.53
C ARG A 688 33.58 6.07 15.01
N ALA A 689 33.10 4.91 14.57
CA ALA A 689 33.93 3.81 14.08
C ALA A 689 34.63 4.10 12.73
N ARG A 690 34.27 5.20 12.02
CA ARG A 690 34.85 5.62 10.73
C ARG A 690 34.99 4.50 9.68
N GLY A 691 34.06 3.55 9.65
CA GLY A 691 34.08 2.39 8.75
C GLY A 691 32.78 1.58 8.78
N ALA A 692 32.74 0.47 8.03
CA ALA A 692 31.59 -0.43 8.03
C ALA A 692 31.51 -1.18 9.37
N VAL A 693 30.35 -1.14 10.02
CA VAL A 693 30.07 -1.86 11.28
C VAL A 693 29.51 -3.23 10.92
N PRO A 694 29.79 -4.30 11.69
CA PRO A 694 29.21 -5.62 11.44
C PRO A 694 27.69 -5.57 11.26
N THR A 695 27.20 -6.24 10.21
CA THR A 695 25.77 -6.37 9.88
C THR A 695 25.41 -7.85 9.78
N THR A 696 24.12 -8.17 9.83
CA THR A 696 23.62 -9.54 9.60
C THR A 696 23.35 -9.82 8.13
N GLU A 697 23.96 -9.05 7.23
CA GLU A 697 23.87 -9.28 5.79
C GLU A 697 24.50 -10.63 5.43
N GLU A 698 23.78 -11.41 4.63
CA GLU A 698 24.24 -12.72 4.19
C GLU A 698 25.47 -12.59 3.28
N PRO A 699 26.40 -13.57 3.27
CA PRO A 699 27.50 -13.57 2.31
C PRO A 699 27.00 -13.55 0.86
N ALA A 700 27.72 -12.86 -0.02
CA ALA A 700 27.38 -12.82 -1.44
C ALA A 700 27.69 -14.16 -2.11
N VAL A 701 26.68 -14.79 -2.70
CA VAL A 701 26.82 -16.00 -3.53
C VAL A 701 26.62 -15.59 -4.99
N PRO A 702 27.44 -16.07 -5.96
CA PRO A 702 27.24 -15.78 -7.37
C PRO A 702 25.89 -16.30 -7.87
N SER A 703 25.19 -15.50 -8.66
CA SER A 703 23.94 -15.89 -9.31
C SER A 703 24.21 -16.72 -10.56
N SER A 704 23.42 -17.76 -10.74
CA SER A 704 23.40 -18.68 -11.89
C SER A 704 22.33 -18.33 -12.92
N ILE A 705 21.38 -17.44 -12.58
CA ILE A 705 20.28 -17.01 -13.45
C ILE A 705 20.59 -15.68 -14.15
N VAL A 706 20.06 -15.44 -15.34
CA VAL A 706 20.07 -14.14 -16.02
C VAL A 706 18.63 -13.73 -16.28
N GLU A 707 18.23 -12.61 -15.68
CA GLU A 707 16.86 -12.10 -15.77
C GLU A 707 16.88 -10.58 -16.00
N PRO A 708 15.92 -10.02 -16.75
CA PRO A 708 15.88 -8.58 -16.99
C PRO A 708 15.59 -7.75 -15.75
N SER A 709 16.14 -6.54 -15.72
CA SER A 709 16.01 -5.58 -14.61
C SER A 709 14.70 -4.77 -14.63
N GLY A 710 14.08 -4.58 -15.80
CA GLY A 710 12.88 -3.75 -15.99
C GLY A 710 11.77 -4.46 -16.76
N LEU A 711 10.59 -3.83 -16.91
CA LEU A 711 9.42 -4.46 -17.59
C LEU A 711 9.78 -5.07 -18.95
N PHE A 712 10.53 -4.31 -19.75
CA PHE A 712 11.03 -4.76 -21.04
C PHE A 712 12.51 -5.09 -20.96
N ALA A 713 12.89 -6.26 -21.45
CA ALA A 713 14.28 -6.64 -21.60
C ALA A 713 14.97 -5.76 -22.65
N THR A 714 16.09 -5.18 -22.28
CA THR A 714 16.99 -4.48 -23.20
C THR A 714 17.59 -5.45 -24.22
N PRO A 715 18.08 -4.95 -25.38
CA PRO A 715 18.76 -5.81 -26.35
C PRO A 715 19.95 -6.58 -25.76
N GLU A 716 20.65 -5.99 -24.80
CA GLU A 716 21.77 -6.63 -24.08
C GLU A 716 21.29 -7.76 -23.17
N GLU A 717 20.26 -7.52 -22.35
CA GLU A 717 19.66 -8.54 -21.49
C GLU A 717 19.09 -9.71 -22.32
N LYS A 718 18.43 -9.42 -23.46
CA LYS A 718 17.93 -10.47 -24.37
C LYS A 718 19.06 -11.35 -24.91
N ARG A 719 20.22 -10.76 -25.25
CA ARG A 719 21.38 -11.53 -25.70
C ARG A 719 21.94 -12.40 -24.57
N ALA A 720 22.08 -11.84 -23.38
CA ALA A 720 22.60 -12.56 -22.21
C ALA A 720 21.69 -13.74 -21.80
N MET A 721 20.37 -13.56 -21.86
CA MET A 721 19.41 -14.64 -21.64
C MET A 721 19.52 -15.73 -22.71
N ALA A 722 19.59 -15.35 -23.99
CA ALA A 722 19.74 -16.32 -25.09
C ALA A 722 21.07 -17.07 -25.02
N GLU A 723 22.14 -16.41 -24.57
CA GLU A 723 23.44 -17.04 -24.32
C GLU A 723 23.36 -18.04 -23.15
N GLN A 724 22.70 -17.66 -22.05
CA GLN A 724 22.48 -18.56 -20.92
C GLN A 724 21.63 -19.78 -21.33
N GLU A 725 20.54 -19.59 -22.06
CA GLU A 725 19.70 -20.69 -22.60
C GLU A 725 20.52 -21.63 -23.48
N ARG A 726 21.43 -21.10 -24.30
CA ARG A 726 22.36 -21.91 -25.10
C ARG A 726 23.33 -22.69 -24.24
N LEU A 727 23.90 -22.09 -23.20
CA LEU A 727 24.85 -22.76 -22.30
C LEU A 727 24.18 -23.87 -21.48
N VAL A 728 22.98 -23.61 -20.94
CA VAL A 728 22.17 -24.61 -20.20
C VAL A 728 21.65 -25.70 -21.13
N GLY A 729 21.22 -25.34 -22.34
CA GLY A 729 20.77 -26.28 -23.39
C GLY A 729 21.91 -27.11 -24.01
N ALA A 730 23.15 -26.61 -23.98
CA ALA A 730 24.34 -27.35 -24.39
C ALA A 730 24.80 -28.33 -23.30
N GLY A 731 24.67 -27.97 -22.02
CA GLY A 731 24.97 -28.87 -20.89
C GLY A 731 24.06 -30.10 -20.82
N THR A 732 22.80 -29.98 -21.25
CA THR A 732 21.84 -31.11 -21.34
C THR A 732 22.07 -32.04 -22.53
N ARG A 733 22.89 -31.65 -23.52
CA ARG A 733 23.31 -32.51 -24.63
C ARG A 733 24.68 -33.17 -24.43
N GLY A 734 25.38 -32.88 -23.32
CA GLY A 734 26.76 -33.32 -23.04
C GLY A 734 26.92 -34.44 -22.01
N HIS A 735 25.86 -34.87 -21.33
CA HIS A 735 25.89 -36.04 -20.45
C HIS A 735 24.89 -37.10 -20.93
N GLY A 736 25.41 -38.05 -21.70
CA GLY A 736 24.73 -39.32 -21.92
C GLY A 736 24.50 -40.04 -20.59
N THR A 737 23.30 -40.61 -20.46
CA THR A 737 22.99 -41.83 -19.69
C THR A 737 23.85 -42.08 -18.45
N PHE A 738 23.39 -41.60 -17.29
CA PHE A 738 23.63 -42.31 -16.03
C PHE A 738 22.33 -42.99 -15.63
N THR A 739 22.35 -44.32 -15.76
CA THR A 739 21.39 -45.27 -15.21
C THR A 739 21.27 -45.12 -13.70
N GLU A 740 20.07 -45.41 -13.21
CA GLU A 740 19.73 -45.55 -11.78
C GLU A 740 20.71 -46.47 -11.04
N GLU A 741 21.44 -45.92 -10.07
CA GLU A 741 21.80 -46.63 -8.84
C GLU A 741 21.64 -45.66 -7.68
N GLY A 742 20.57 -45.85 -6.89
CA GLY A 742 20.35 -45.09 -5.66
C GLY A 742 21.24 -45.59 -4.52
N PRO A 743 21.54 -44.77 -3.50
CA PRO A 743 22.10 -45.29 -2.28
C PRO A 743 21.01 -45.66 -1.27
N SER A 744 21.25 -46.84 -0.71
CA SER A 744 20.59 -47.52 0.38
C SER A 744 20.59 -46.78 1.73
N ARG A 745 19.44 -46.90 2.41
CA ARG A 745 19.17 -46.75 3.86
C ARG A 745 19.25 -45.35 4.48
#